data_AF-A0A2S8CHX9-F1
#
_entry.id   AF-A0A2S8CHX9-F1
#
_cell.length_a   1.000
_cell.length_b   1.000
_cell.length_c   1.000
_cell.angle_alpha   90.00
_cell.angle_beta   90.00
_cell.angle_gamma   90.00
#
_symmetry.space_group_name_H-M   'P 1'
#
loop_
_entity.id
_entity.type
_entity.pdbx_description
1 polymer ?
#
loop_
_entity_poly.entity_id
_entity_poly.type
_entity_poly.pdbx_seq_one_letter_code
_entity_poly.pdbx_strand_id
1 'polypeptide(L)'
;MDLKGRNLLSSLFSSSRSSLTCTYKCGNACFGACDNTSSNPYFGDQFSRRKALRAGGLAVVTVGGGAALAACAPPSSNGSSAATSTTGTPGSSSSQHISDKGMQFTPVEPNTEDAIVIPEGYEQSILIAWGDPVIEGAPEFDVQNQTAEAAEKQFGFNNDFAGLLEHPSDDSRMVYVCSHEYTTEPQMFPDYDPENPSEEHVKIGWAGHGLTVLEVSKVKGSGDLKREFGPLNRRITATTPFKLVGPAAGSKYTKTKADPTGETVLGTLNNCAGGVTPWGTILSGEENFDQYFANAKSDDERTQKSLERFGFGDEASDRKWENFDDRFDVSKTPNEVNRFGYIVEFDPFDPESTPIKHSANGRFKHEAGNIHITDDGTVVCYSGDDSRFEYIYKFVSSKKMVEGDLEHNMSILDNGTLYVAVMEGNSPEEEIDGSGVLPEDGAFDGTGSWKPLLTCEDGKYESHVDGFTAEEVAIFTREAADEVGATKMDRPEDIEVHPTSSKVYVALTNNSYRGATGENADSNKENPMEWAPVKENKNGLVMEIEDDHAGESFTWNLLLVCGDPKEAATYFGGFDKEKVSPISCPDNLAFDNHGLMWISTDGNALGSNDGLYAVTTEGNNRGELKCFLTVPAGAETCGPIVTDERVMVNVQHPGESDDATFAKPTSNWPDGGNSTPRPAVVTVWRTDGNIGIQDA
;
A
#
# COMPACT_ATOMS: atom_id res chain seq x y z
N MET A 1 7.84 -30.52 -32.05
CA MET A 1 8.11 -31.15 -30.74
C MET A 1 6.77 -31.28 -30.03
N ASP A 2 6.56 -32.38 -29.33
CA ASP A 2 5.26 -32.84 -28.82
C ASP A 2 4.53 -31.83 -27.93
N LEU A 3 3.22 -31.74 -28.15
CA LEU A 3 2.22 -31.19 -27.24
C LEU A 3 2.24 -32.00 -25.93
N LYS A 4 2.90 -31.49 -24.89
CA LYS A 4 2.72 -31.97 -23.52
C LYS A 4 1.60 -31.17 -22.86
N GLY A 5 0.63 -31.90 -22.30
CA GLY A 5 -0.58 -31.36 -21.71
C GLY A 5 -0.30 -30.33 -20.62
N ARG A 6 -0.90 -29.15 -20.77
CA ARG A 6 -1.11 -28.20 -19.69
C ARG A 6 -1.98 -28.88 -18.62
N ASN A 7 -1.40 -29.05 -17.45
CA ASN A 7 -2.11 -29.52 -16.27
C ASN A 7 -2.94 -28.32 -15.76
N LEU A 8 -4.22 -28.27 -16.10
CA LEU A 8 -5.17 -27.19 -15.74
C LEU A 8 -5.42 -27.05 -14.21
N LEU A 9 -4.73 -27.83 -13.38
CA LEU A 9 -4.83 -27.81 -11.92
C LEU A 9 -3.61 -27.16 -11.24
N SER A 10 -2.54 -26.82 -11.97
CA SER A 10 -1.36 -26.16 -11.39
C SER A 10 -1.46 -24.63 -11.35
N SER A 11 -2.51 -24.02 -11.92
CA SER A 11 -2.70 -22.55 -11.87
C SER A 11 -3.48 -22.06 -10.64
N LEU A 12 -3.77 -22.94 -9.67
CA LEU A 12 -4.44 -22.57 -8.41
C LEU A 12 -3.46 -22.16 -7.30
N PHE A 13 -2.15 -22.20 -7.57
CA PHE A 13 -1.08 -22.04 -6.57
C PHE A 13 -0.01 -20.99 -6.92
N SER A 14 -0.18 -20.24 -8.01
CA SER A 14 0.70 -19.10 -8.36
C SER A 14 -0.09 -17.79 -8.30
N SER A 15 0.57 -16.70 -7.89
CA SER A 15 0.05 -15.34 -8.11
C SER A 15 -0.45 -15.19 -9.55
N SER A 16 -1.55 -14.45 -9.75
CA SER A 16 -2.02 -14.12 -11.11
C SER A 16 -1.17 -13.02 -11.76
N ARG A 17 -0.29 -12.34 -10.99
CA ARG A 17 0.66 -11.36 -11.51
C ARG A 17 1.63 -12.02 -12.49
N SER A 18 1.91 -11.32 -13.58
CA SER A 18 2.83 -11.79 -14.61
C SER A 18 4.28 -11.74 -14.14
N SER A 19 5.15 -12.58 -14.71
CA SER A 19 6.59 -12.52 -14.43
C SER A 19 7.20 -11.18 -14.84
N LEU A 20 6.62 -10.52 -15.85
CA LEU A 20 7.04 -9.20 -16.31
C LEU A 20 6.77 -8.14 -15.24
N THR A 21 5.53 -8.10 -14.73
CA THR A 21 5.13 -7.24 -13.61
C THR A 21 5.98 -7.50 -12.39
N CYS A 22 6.14 -8.77 -12.00
CA CYS A 22 6.99 -9.11 -10.86
C CYS A 22 8.44 -8.63 -11.03
N THR A 23 9.00 -8.73 -12.23
CA THR A 23 10.39 -8.31 -12.49
C THR A 23 10.55 -6.80 -12.41
N TYR A 24 9.62 -6.03 -12.99
CA TYR A 24 9.80 -4.58 -13.17
C TYR A 24 9.11 -3.71 -12.11
N LYS A 25 8.00 -4.18 -11.49
CA LYS A 25 7.31 -3.52 -10.37
C LYS A 25 8.07 -3.75 -9.06
N CYS A 26 8.24 -5.02 -8.68
CA CYS A 26 8.67 -5.41 -7.34
C CYS A 26 9.94 -6.27 -7.27
N GLY A 27 10.75 -6.34 -8.33
CA GLY A 27 12.02 -7.07 -8.33
C GLY A 27 11.91 -8.55 -7.93
N ASN A 28 10.76 -9.18 -8.20
CA ASN A 28 10.42 -10.55 -7.81
C ASN A 28 10.34 -10.78 -6.28
N ALA A 29 10.02 -9.76 -5.48
CA ALA A 29 9.94 -9.83 -4.01
C ALA A 29 9.02 -10.93 -3.45
N CYS A 30 8.01 -11.33 -4.23
CA CYS A 30 7.12 -12.44 -3.88
C CYS A 30 7.74 -13.83 -4.08
N PHE A 31 8.79 -13.98 -4.90
CA PHE A 31 9.42 -15.26 -5.20
C PHE A 31 10.61 -15.55 -4.27
N GLY A 32 10.98 -16.82 -4.14
CA GLY A 32 12.13 -17.23 -3.35
C GLY A 32 11.92 -17.18 -1.83
N ALA A 33 13.03 -17.30 -1.10
CA ALA A 33 13.04 -17.24 0.36
C ALA A 33 12.66 -15.84 0.85
N CYS A 34 11.96 -15.75 1.98
CA CYS A 34 11.68 -14.45 2.60
C CYS A 34 12.96 -13.80 3.13
N ASP A 35 13.11 -12.50 2.85
CA ASP A 35 14.24 -11.67 3.27
C ASP A 35 14.22 -11.33 4.77
N ASN A 36 13.02 -11.23 5.37
CA ASN A 36 12.88 -11.13 6.82
C ASN A 36 13.22 -12.47 7.48
N THR A 37 14.44 -12.56 7.99
CA THR A 37 14.96 -13.75 8.68
C THR A 37 14.84 -13.69 10.20
N SER A 38 14.19 -12.65 10.75
CA SER A 38 14.02 -12.49 12.19
C SER A 38 13.16 -13.60 12.81
N SER A 39 13.42 -13.90 14.08
CA SER A 39 12.60 -14.82 14.87
C SER A 39 11.37 -14.14 15.50
N ASN A 40 10.99 -12.97 14.99
CA ASN A 40 9.88 -12.20 15.52
C ASN A 40 8.55 -12.93 15.32
N PRO A 41 7.56 -12.66 16.19
CA PRO A 41 6.22 -13.20 16.02
C PRO A 41 5.62 -12.72 14.70
N TYR A 42 4.91 -13.61 14.03
CA TYR A 42 4.03 -13.26 12.94
C TYR A 42 2.64 -12.87 13.45
N PHE A 43 1.83 -12.17 12.64
CA PHE A 43 0.41 -11.84 12.87
C PHE A 43 -0.52 -13.07 13.02
N GLY A 44 0.03 -14.24 13.29
CA GLY A 44 -0.71 -15.36 13.80
C GLY A 44 -0.03 -16.01 15.02
N ASP A 45 1.27 -15.84 15.17
CA ASP A 45 2.06 -16.53 16.18
C ASP A 45 2.13 -15.69 17.43
N GLN A 46 1.37 -16.01 18.49
CA GLN A 46 1.67 -15.73 19.93
C GLN A 46 0.64 -16.38 20.89
N PHE A 47 0.96 -17.58 21.41
CA PHE A 47 0.63 -17.97 22.78
C PHE A 47 1.45 -19.19 23.26
N SER A 48 2.69 -18.97 23.72
CA SER A 48 3.44 -19.98 24.51
C SER A 48 3.95 -19.47 25.86
N ARG A 49 4.07 -18.15 26.06
CA ARG A 49 4.64 -17.59 27.30
C ARG A 49 3.73 -17.69 28.53
N ARG A 50 2.40 -17.72 28.39
CA ARG A 50 1.50 -17.89 29.56
C ARG A 50 1.47 -19.32 30.12
N LYS A 51 1.84 -20.34 29.32
CA LYS A 51 2.04 -21.72 29.84
C LYS A 51 3.37 -21.87 30.61
N ALA A 52 4.41 -21.12 30.24
CA ALA A 52 5.70 -21.14 30.95
C ALA A 52 5.61 -20.53 32.36
N LEU A 53 4.82 -19.48 32.56
CA LEU A 53 4.62 -18.84 33.88
C LEU A 53 3.69 -19.62 34.82
N ARG A 54 2.84 -20.52 34.31
CA ARG A 54 2.05 -21.45 35.15
C ARG A 54 2.76 -22.78 35.43
N ALA A 55 3.79 -23.14 34.66
CA ALA A 55 4.60 -24.34 34.88
C ALA A 55 5.70 -24.14 35.96
N GLY A 56 6.04 -22.89 36.34
CA GLY A 56 7.10 -22.58 37.32
C GLY A 56 6.66 -22.50 38.79
N GLY A 57 5.40 -22.76 39.12
CA GLY A 57 4.80 -22.47 40.44
C GLY A 57 4.33 -23.69 41.25
N LEU A 58 4.93 -24.87 41.10
CA LEU A 58 4.59 -26.06 41.89
C LEU A 58 5.83 -26.71 42.50
N ALA A 59 6.50 -25.97 43.39
CA ALA A 59 7.39 -26.55 44.39
C ALA A 59 6.54 -26.98 45.60
N VAL A 60 6.27 -28.28 45.67
CA VAL A 60 5.65 -28.95 46.80
C VAL A 60 6.50 -28.76 48.06
N VAL A 61 5.95 -28.08 49.08
CA VAL A 61 6.36 -28.27 50.48
C VAL A 61 5.14 -28.76 51.26
N THR A 62 5.03 -30.07 51.38
CA THR A 62 4.15 -30.76 52.32
C THR A 62 4.71 -30.69 53.73
N VAL A 63 4.03 -29.98 54.63
CA VAL A 63 4.02 -30.28 56.08
C VAL A 63 2.58 -30.12 56.57
N GLY A 64 1.98 -31.19 57.08
CA GLY A 64 0.55 -31.32 57.28
C GLY A 64 0.00 -30.79 58.61
N GLY A 65 -1.33 -30.95 58.77
CA GLY A 65 -1.99 -30.85 60.06
C GLY A 65 -3.45 -30.38 60.03
N GLY A 66 -4.40 -31.33 59.96
CA GLY A 66 -5.57 -31.37 60.86
C GLY A 66 -6.75 -30.38 60.73
N ALA A 67 -7.83 -30.91 60.15
CA ALA A 67 -9.22 -30.95 60.67
C ALA A 67 -10.20 -29.75 60.57
N ALA A 68 -11.45 -30.16 60.21
CA ALA A 68 -12.77 -29.58 60.51
C ALA A 68 -13.23 -28.36 59.68
N LEU A 69 -14.47 -28.21 59.18
CA LEU A 69 -15.75 -28.92 59.33
C LEU A 69 -16.70 -28.44 58.19
N ALA A 70 -17.66 -29.29 57.81
CA ALA A 70 -18.75 -29.00 56.88
C ALA A 70 -19.78 -27.98 57.41
N ALA A 71 -20.49 -27.28 56.51
CA ALA A 71 -21.92 -27.48 56.24
C ALA A 71 -22.72 -26.22 55.85
N CYS A 72 -23.70 -26.48 54.97
CA CYS A 72 -24.99 -25.82 54.75
C CYS A 72 -25.13 -24.70 53.70
N ALA A 73 -26.02 -24.99 52.74
CA ALA A 73 -26.47 -24.22 51.60
C ALA A 73 -27.64 -23.25 51.94
N PRO A 74 -28.42 -22.72 50.96
CA PRO A 74 -28.44 -21.32 50.54
C PRO A 74 -29.73 -20.59 50.96
N PRO A 75 -29.94 -19.34 50.49
CA PRO A 75 -31.29 -18.94 50.13
C PRO A 75 -31.38 -18.44 48.68
N SER A 76 -32.41 -18.96 48.02
CA SER A 76 -32.92 -18.60 46.72
C SER A 76 -33.76 -17.31 46.75
N SER A 77 -34.11 -16.85 45.55
CA SER A 77 -35.15 -15.87 45.16
C SER A 77 -34.68 -14.41 45.14
N ASN A 78 -35.00 -13.58 44.14
CA ASN A 78 -35.93 -13.72 43.03
C ASN A 78 -35.67 -12.58 42.03
N GLY A 79 -35.94 -12.83 40.73
CA GLY A 79 -36.45 -11.78 39.84
C GLY A 79 -35.70 -11.59 38.53
N SER A 80 -36.17 -12.25 37.47
CA SER A 80 -36.70 -11.53 36.29
C SER A 80 -37.39 -12.49 35.31
N SER A 81 -38.71 -12.35 35.30
CA SER A 81 -39.67 -12.47 34.20
C SER A 81 -39.21 -13.14 32.90
N ALA A 82 -39.67 -14.38 32.71
CA ALA A 82 -39.81 -14.98 31.39
C ALA A 82 -40.92 -14.26 30.61
N ALA A 83 -40.58 -13.75 29.43
CA ALA A 83 -41.56 -13.31 28.43
C ALA A 83 -41.68 -14.38 27.33
N THR A 84 -42.93 -14.72 27.09
CA THR A 84 -43.46 -15.81 26.29
C THR A 84 -43.10 -15.70 24.81
N SER A 85 -42.62 -16.80 24.24
CA SER A 85 -42.52 -17.03 22.80
C SER A 85 -43.91 -16.97 22.16
N THR A 86 -44.13 -15.96 21.32
CA THR A 86 -45.22 -15.94 20.35
C THR A 86 -44.62 -16.17 18.98
N THR A 87 -44.91 -17.35 18.43
CA THR A 87 -44.71 -17.71 17.04
C THR A 87 -45.56 -16.79 16.16
N GLY A 88 -44.95 -15.72 15.64
CA GLY A 88 -45.47 -14.95 14.53
C GLY A 88 -45.02 -15.58 13.22
N THR A 89 -45.98 -15.92 12.37
CA THR A 89 -45.80 -16.30 10.97
C THR A 89 -44.83 -15.34 10.25
N PRO A 90 -43.89 -15.80 9.42
CA PRO A 90 -43.03 -14.91 8.65
C PRO A 90 -43.88 -14.17 7.62
N GLY A 91 -44.23 -12.93 7.93
CA GLY A 91 -44.63 -11.98 6.92
C GLY A 91 -43.41 -11.69 6.07
N SER A 92 -43.40 -12.20 4.84
CA SER A 92 -42.54 -11.73 3.76
C SER A 92 -42.88 -10.26 3.50
N SER A 93 -42.22 -9.37 4.24
CA SER A 93 -41.86 -8.05 3.75
C SER A 93 -40.36 -8.11 3.54
N SER A 94 -39.93 -8.46 2.33
CA SER A 94 -38.59 -8.13 1.89
C SER A 94 -38.48 -6.61 1.90
N SER A 95 -38.09 -6.03 3.04
CA SER A 95 -37.53 -4.68 3.04
C SER A 95 -36.38 -4.74 2.05
N GLN A 96 -36.49 -4.02 0.94
CA GLN A 96 -35.37 -3.90 0.01
C GLN A 96 -34.18 -3.37 0.82
N HIS A 97 -33.07 -4.11 0.78
CA HIS A 97 -31.80 -3.62 1.29
C HIS A 97 -31.45 -2.34 0.54
N ILE A 98 -31.08 -1.28 1.27
CA ILE A 98 -30.68 0.00 0.69
C ILE A 98 -29.23 0.23 1.09
N SER A 99 -28.34 0.25 0.10
CA SER A 99 -26.94 0.62 0.27
C SER A 99 -26.81 2.08 0.74
N ASP A 100 -25.73 2.37 1.44
CA ASP A 100 -25.44 3.73 1.90
C ASP A 100 -25.24 4.71 0.73
N LYS A 101 -25.41 6.00 1.02
CA LYS A 101 -25.14 7.07 0.04
C LYS A 101 -23.69 7.01 -0.39
N GLY A 102 -23.43 7.21 -1.68
CA GLY A 102 -22.11 6.96 -2.29
C GLY A 102 -21.99 5.56 -2.89
N MET A 103 -22.83 4.60 -2.46
CA MET A 103 -22.79 3.21 -2.92
C MET A 103 -24.09 2.75 -3.62
N GLN A 104 -24.99 3.64 -4.02
CA GLN A 104 -26.29 3.29 -4.63
C GLN A 104 -26.23 3.06 -6.14
N PHE A 105 -25.22 2.35 -6.63
CA PHE A 105 -25.06 1.92 -8.02
C PHE A 105 -25.26 0.40 -8.17
N THR A 106 -25.49 -0.07 -9.40
CA THR A 106 -25.44 -1.51 -9.70
C THR A 106 -23.97 -1.94 -9.74
N PRO A 107 -23.54 -2.96 -8.98
CA PRO A 107 -22.16 -3.43 -9.04
C PRO A 107 -21.75 -3.84 -10.46
N VAL A 108 -20.50 -3.55 -10.83
CA VAL A 108 -19.88 -4.14 -12.02
C VAL A 108 -19.57 -5.61 -11.73
N GLU A 109 -19.92 -6.49 -12.66
CA GLU A 109 -19.63 -7.91 -12.54
C GLU A 109 -18.17 -8.22 -12.92
N PRO A 110 -17.53 -9.23 -12.30
CA PRO A 110 -16.20 -9.68 -12.68
C PRO A 110 -16.12 -10.00 -14.18
N ASN A 111 -15.10 -9.47 -14.85
CA ASN A 111 -14.90 -9.62 -16.29
C ASN A 111 -13.40 -9.65 -16.64
N THR A 112 -13.09 -9.82 -17.91
CA THR A 112 -11.72 -9.85 -18.44
C THR A 112 -11.58 -8.95 -19.69
N GLU A 113 -12.34 -7.86 -19.74
CA GLU A 113 -12.38 -6.99 -20.92
C GLU A 113 -11.12 -6.12 -21.02
N ASP A 114 -10.69 -5.80 -22.24
CA ASP A 114 -9.61 -4.82 -22.48
C ASP A 114 -10.19 -3.39 -22.51
N ALA A 115 -10.87 -3.02 -21.42
CA ALA A 115 -11.59 -1.77 -21.29
C ALA A 115 -11.79 -1.41 -19.81
N ILE A 116 -12.07 -0.13 -19.57
CA ILE A 116 -12.68 0.29 -18.31
C ILE A 116 -14.17 0.02 -18.37
N VAL A 117 -14.67 -0.79 -17.44
CA VAL A 117 -16.09 -1.11 -17.29
C VAL A 117 -16.63 -0.39 -16.05
N ILE A 118 -17.66 0.43 -16.24
CA ILE A 118 -18.29 1.26 -15.20
C ILE A 118 -19.77 0.91 -15.04
N PRO A 119 -20.45 1.34 -13.96
CA PRO A 119 -21.87 1.09 -13.77
C PRO A 119 -22.72 1.84 -14.81
N GLU A 120 -23.93 1.33 -15.07
CA GLU A 120 -24.91 2.05 -15.91
C GLU A 120 -25.23 3.44 -15.33
N GLY A 121 -25.42 4.43 -16.20
CA GLY A 121 -25.74 5.82 -15.81
C GLY A 121 -24.53 6.74 -15.62
N TYR A 122 -23.32 6.18 -15.70
CA TYR A 122 -22.07 6.92 -15.62
C TYR A 122 -21.44 7.15 -17.00
N GLU A 123 -20.63 8.20 -17.09
CA GLU A 123 -19.74 8.49 -18.22
C GLU A 123 -18.29 8.43 -17.75
N GLN A 124 -17.37 8.25 -18.70
CA GLN A 124 -15.93 8.22 -18.45
C GLN A 124 -15.12 8.93 -19.52
N SER A 125 -13.91 9.36 -19.16
CA SER A 125 -12.92 9.95 -20.05
C SER A 125 -11.50 9.58 -19.62
N ILE A 126 -10.57 9.61 -20.58
CA ILE A 126 -9.13 9.62 -20.30
C ILE A 126 -8.70 11.07 -20.11
N LEU A 127 -8.08 11.38 -18.97
CA LEU A 127 -7.53 12.72 -18.69
C LEU A 127 -6.19 12.90 -19.39
N ILE A 128 -5.26 11.95 -19.20
CA ILE A 128 -3.91 11.95 -19.73
C ILE A 128 -3.36 10.51 -19.70
N ALA A 129 -2.49 10.16 -20.65
CA ALA A 129 -1.84 8.84 -20.74
C ALA A 129 -0.31 8.98 -20.89
N TRP A 130 0.43 7.90 -20.62
CA TRP A 130 1.89 7.85 -20.78
C TRP A 130 2.34 8.49 -22.10
N GLY A 131 3.35 9.36 -22.00
CA GLY A 131 3.93 10.05 -23.14
C GLY A 131 3.20 11.34 -23.55
N ASP A 132 1.99 11.60 -23.05
CA ASP A 132 1.30 12.86 -23.36
C ASP A 132 2.09 14.08 -22.84
N PRO A 133 2.09 15.21 -23.57
CA PRO A 133 2.74 16.44 -23.13
C PRO A 133 2.22 16.96 -21.78
N VAL A 134 3.13 17.15 -20.82
CA VAL A 134 2.86 17.81 -19.53
C VAL A 134 3.37 19.24 -19.54
N ILE A 135 4.60 19.46 -20.00
CA ILE A 135 5.20 20.80 -20.08
C ILE A 135 4.85 21.45 -21.43
N GLU A 136 4.54 22.74 -21.42
CA GLU A 136 4.26 23.48 -22.65
C GLU A 136 5.45 23.37 -23.64
N GLY A 137 5.15 23.00 -24.89
CA GLY A 137 6.17 22.80 -25.92
C GLY A 137 6.87 21.43 -25.90
N ALA A 138 6.51 20.53 -25.00
CA ALA A 138 6.89 19.12 -25.12
C ALA A 138 6.35 18.54 -26.45
N PRO A 139 7.11 17.68 -27.14
CA PRO A 139 6.64 17.06 -28.38
C PRO A 139 5.48 16.11 -28.10
N GLU A 140 4.59 15.94 -29.07
CA GLU A 140 3.59 14.87 -29.04
C GLU A 140 4.28 13.50 -28.99
N PHE A 141 3.63 12.53 -28.35
CA PHE A 141 4.21 11.21 -28.15
C PHE A 141 4.43 10.48 -29.48
N ASP A 142 5.66 10.05 -29.72
CA ASP A 142 6.03 9.17 -30.82
C ASP A 142 6.78 7.96 -30.25
N VAL A 143 6.03 6.87 -30.06
CA VAL A 143 6.54 5.65 -29.46
C VAL A 143 7.71 5.02 -30.25
N GLN A 144 7.82 5.31 -31.56
CA GLN A 144 8.89 4.79 -32.41
C GLN A 144 10.18 5.62 -32.33
N ASN A 145 10.10 6.86 -31.84
CA ASN A 145 11.21 7.82 -31.85
C ASN A 145 11.28 8.59 -30.52
N GLN A 146 11.18 7.87 -29.41
CA GLN A 146 11.27 8.46 -28.06
C GLN A 146 12.68 9.02 -27.81
N THR A 147 12.76 10.06 -26.99
CA THR A 147 14.02 10.59 -26.45
C THR A 147 13.88 10.90 -24.97
N ALA A 148 14.98 10.83 -24.22
CA ALA A 148 14.99 11.17 -22.81
C ALA A 148 14.58 12.64 -22.58
N GLU A 149 15.03 13.55 -23.45
CA GLU A 149 14.67 14.98 -23.37
C GLU A 149 13.16 15.22 -23.54
N ALA A 150 12.50 14.43 -24.39
CA ALA A 150 11.04 14.48 -24.52
C ALA A 150 10.35 13.87 -23.31
N ALA A 151 10.81 12.70 -22.86
CA ALA A 151 10.24 11.97 -21.73
C ALA A 151 10.27 12.79 -20.43
N GLU A 152 11.31 13.58 -20.19
CA GLU A 152 11.42 14.51 -19.04
C GLU A 152 10.33 15.59 -19.01
N LYS A 153 9.58 15.78 -20.11
CA LYS A 153 8.53 16.80 -20.25
C LYS A 153 7.14 16.20 -20.52
N GLN A 154 7.06 14.88 -20.61
CA GLN A 154 5.84 14.13 -20.90
C GLN A 154 5.35 13.41 -19.64
N PHE A 155 4.12 12.90 -19.66
CA PHE A 155 3.58 12.07 -18.59
C PHE A 155 4.40 10.77 -18.47
N GLY A 156 4.75 10.37 -17.24
CA GLY A 156 5.54 9.16 -16.99
C GLY A 156 4.77 7.87 -17.32
N PHE A 157 5.37 6.71 -17.01
CA PHE A 157 4.84 5.42 -17.44
C PHE A 157 3.74 4.92 -16.50
N ASN A 158 4.07 4.08 -15.51
CA ASN A 158 3.09 3.44 -14.65
C ASN A 158 2.63 4.38 -13.55
N ASN A 159 1.58 5.16 -13.85
CA ASN A 159 0.97 6.10 -12.92
C ASN A 159 0.30 5.38 -11.72
N ASP A 160 0.62 5.77 -10.49
CA ASP A 160 0.13 5.08 -9.28
C ASP A 160 -0.71 5.99 -8.36
N PHE A 161 -0.16 6.52 -7.26
CA PHE A 161 -0.79 7.50 -6.37
C PHE A 161 -1.46 8.62 -7.16
N ALA A 162 -2.59 9.13 -6.66
CA ALA A 162 -3.24 10.31 -7.22
C ALA A 162 -3.68 11.29 -6.13
N GLY A 163 -3.43 12.59 -6.36
CA GLY A 163 -3.98 13.69 -5.58
C GLY A 163 -4.64 14.72 -6.51
N LEU A 164 -5.73 15.34 -6.04
CA LEU A 164 -6.40 16.41 -6.77
C LEU A 164 -6.70 17.57 -5.82
N LEU A 165 -6.02 18.69 -6.04
CA LEU A 165 -6.10 19.87 -5.20
C LEU A 165 -6.77 21.02 -5.94
N GLU A 166 -7.46 21.89 -5.22
CA GLU A 166 -7.97 23.13 -5.80
C GLU A 166 -6.81 24.02 -6.26
N HIS A 167 -6.97 24.65 -7.42
CA HIS A 167 -5.95 25.54 -7.94
C HIS A 167 -5.90 26.84 -7.09
N PRO A 168 -4.71 27.34 -6.72
CA PRO A 168 -4.57 28.40 -5.71
C PRO A 168 -5.12 29.76 -6.15
N SER A 169 -5.39 29.95 -7.44
CA SER A 169 -5.80 31.24 -8.01
C SER A 169 -6.84 31.19 -9.13
N ASP A 170 -7.34 30.01 -9.51
CA ASP A 170 -8.29 29.85 -10.63
C ASP A 170 -9.32 28.77 -10.29
N ASP A 171 -10.55 29.18 -10.01
CA ASP A 171 -11.63 28.28 -9.59
C ASP A 171 -12.12 27.33 -10.69
N SER A 172 -11.77 27.63 -11.94
CA SER A 172 -12.06 26.78 -13.10
C SER A 172 -11.03 25.68 -13.32
N ARG A 173 -9.92 25.71 -12.57
CA ARG A 173 -8.82 24.76 -12.64
C ARG A 173 -8.65 23.99 -11.33
N MET A 174 -7.92 22.88 -11.42
CA MET A 174 -7.41 22.09 -10.31
C MET A 174 -5.95 21.71 -10.61
N VAL A 175 -5.25 21.19 -9.61
CA VAL A 175 -3.91 20.62 -9.73
C VAL A 175 -4.01 19.13 -9.47
N TYR A 176 -3.82 18.34 -10.53
CA TYR A 176 -3.69 16.90 -10.46
C TYR A 176 -2.23 16.53 -10.21
N VAL A 177 -2.00 15.57 -9.32
CA VAL A 177 -0.68 15.02 -9.03
C VAL A 177 -0.76 13.51 -9.11
N CYS A 178 0.26 12.87 -9.68
CA CYS A 178 0.42 11.43 -9.57
C CYS A 178 1.87 11.00 -9.46
N SER A 179 2.11 9.84 -8.86
CA SER A 179 3.40 9.16 -8.95
C SER A 179 3.51 8.38 -10.26
N HIS A 180 4.73 7.93 -10.56
CA HIS A 180 5.11 7.03 -11.65
C HIS A 180 6.07 6.01 -11.06
N GLU A 181 5.54 4.83 -10.77
CA GLU A 181 6.18 3.85 -9.92
C GLU A 181 7.37 3.20 -10.64
N TYR A 182 7.14 2.63 -11.82
CA TYR A 182 8.17 1.95 -12.60
C TYR A 182 7.97 2.07 -14.12
N THR A 183 8.92 1.51 -14.87
CA THR A 183 8.87 1.37 -16.33
C THR A 183 8.99 -0.08 -16.77
N THR A 184 8.35 -0.42 -17.89
CA THR A 184 8.42 -1.77 -18.50
C THR A 184 9.02 -1.69 -19.90
N GLU A 185 10.35 -1.60 -19.95
CA GLU A 185 11.11 -1.34 -21.16
C GLU A 185 10.83 -2.31 -22.33
N PRO A 186 10.61 -3.63 -22.12
CA PRO A 186 10.24 -4.55 -23.19
C PRO A 186 8.91 -4.20 -23.89
N GLN A 187 8.01 -3.48 -23.23
CA GLN A 187 6.76 -2.98 -23.82
C GLN A 187 6.87 -1.53 -24.31
N MET A 188 7.82 -0.76 -23.78
CA MET A 188 8.01 0.64 -24.16
C MET A 188 8.73 0.82 -25.49
N PHE A 189 9.68 -0.07 -25.84
CA PHE A 189 10.56 0.15 -27.00
C PHE A 189 10.49 -0.98 -28.06
N PRO A 190 10.41 -0.62 -29.36
CA PRO A 190 10.39 -1.60 -30.45
C PRO A 190 11.68 -2.41 -30.62
N ASP A 191 12.81 -1.88 -30.17
CA ASP A 191 14.15 -2.43 -30.33
C ASP A 191 14.87 -2.70 -29.00
N TYR A 192 14.11 -2.95 -27.93
CA TYR A 192 14.68 -3.30 -26.62
C TYR A 192 15.41 -4.65 -26.64
N ASP A 193 16.66 -4.67 -26.20
CA ASP A 193 17.41 -5.87 -25.83
C ASP A 193 17.68 -5.81 -24.32
N PRO A 194 17.06 -6.67 -23.49
CA PRO A 194 17.24 -6.66 -22.04
C PRO A 194 18.70 -6.93 -21.62
N GLU A 195 19.48 -7.64 -22.44
CA GLU A 195 20.89 -7.91 -22.13
C GLU A 195 21.80 -6.71 -22.47
N ASN A 196 21.38 -5.86 -23.40
CA ASN A 196 22.17 -4.73 -23.90
C ASN A 196 21.30 -3.49 -24.16
N PRO A 197 20.64 -2.92 -23.13
CA PRO A 197 19.86 -1.70 -23.32
C PRO A 197 20.77 -0.55 -23.76
N SER A 198 20.24 0.36 -24.58
CA SER A 198 20.95 1.58 -24.96
C SER A 198 20.95 2.59 -23.81
N GLU A 199 21.91 3.52 -23.81
CA GLU A 199 21.91 4.64 -22.85
C GLU A 199 20.61 5.47 -22.94
N GLU A 200 20.04 5.59 -24.14
CA GLU A 200 18.78 6.31 -24.36
C GLU A 200 17.59 5.56 -23.73
N HIS A 201 17.51 4.23 -23.86
CA HIS A 201 16.48 3.43 -23.18
C HIS A 201 16.53 3.63 -21.67
N VAL A 202 17.74 3.60 -21.08
CA VAL A 202 17.93 3.77 -19.64
C VAL A 202 17.54 5.17 -19.17
N LYS A 203 17.92 6.22 -19.91
CA LYS A 203 17.54 7.60 -19.57
C LYS A 203 16.04 7.86 -19.73
N ILE A 204 15.39 7.26 -20.73
CA ILE A 204 13.93 7.30 -20.84
C ILE A 204 13.31 6.57 -19.65
N GLY A 205 13.87 5.43 -19.22
CA GLY A 205 13.51 4.75 -17.98
C GLY A 205 13.55 5.70 -16.78
N TRP A 206 14.67 6.38 -16.53
CA TRP A 206 14.81 7.36 -15.45
C TRP A 206 13.79 8.51 -15.52
N ALA A 207 13.51 9.00 -16.72
CA ALA A 207 12.51 10.03 -16.96
C ALA A 207 11.07 9.50 -16.87
N GLY A 208 10.86 8.19 -16.93
CA GLY A 208 9.56 7.53 -16.78
C GLY A 208 9.11 7.37 -15.33
N HIS A 209 10.03 7.47 -14.36
CA HIS A 209 9.77 7.37 -12.92
C HIS A 209 9.46 8.74 -12.29
N GLY A 210 9.07 8.72 -11.02
CA GLY A 210 8.98 9.90 -10.16
C GLY A 210 7.55 10.39 -10.04
N LEU A 211 7.30 11.67 -10.29
CA LEU A 211 5.96 12.26 -10.17
C LEU A 211 5.64 13.23 -11.31
N THR A 212 4.35 13.48 -11.50
CA THR A 212 3.81 14.54 -12.36
C THR A 212 2.92 15.46 -11.56
N VAL A 213 3.11 16.77 -11.73
CA VAL A 213 2.13 17.82 -11.38
C VAL A 213 1.53 18.33 -12.69
N LEU A 214 0.20 18.40 -12.76
CA LEU A 214 -0.56 18.76 -13.95
C LEU A 214 -1.74 19.66 -13.59
N GLU A 215 -1.77 20.87 -14.12
CA GLU A 215 -2.98 21.69 -14.12
C GLU A 215 -4.06 21.07 -15.03
N VAL A 216 -5.29 21.10 -14.55
CA VAL A 216 -6.46 20.56 -15.26
C VAL A 216 -7.63 21.52 -15.18
N SER A 217 -8.37 21.66 -16.27
CA SER A 217 -9.60 22.46 -16.33
C SER A 217 -10.84 21.62 -16.01
N LYS A 218 -11.74 22.18 -15.20
CA LYS A 218 -13.07 21.63 -14.95
C LYS A 218 -13.94 21.79 -16.21
N VAL A 219 -14.54 20.69 -16.68
CA VAL A 219 -15.50 20.76 -17.79
C VAL A 219 -16.88 21.10 -17.24
N LYS A 220 -17.42 22.25 -17.67
CA LYS A 220 -18.67 22.79 -17.12
C LYS A 220 -19.85 21.84 -17.32
N GLY A 221 -20.53 21.49 -16.22
CA GLY A 221 -21.73 20.67 -16.22
C GLY A 221 -21.47 19.17 -16.29
N SER A 222 -20.24 18.74 -16.04
CA SER A 222 -19.81 17.33 -15.95
C SER A 222 -18.75 17.18 -14.85
N GLY A 223 -18.47 15.95 -14.42
CA GLY A 223 -17.32 15.63 -13.56
C GLY A 223 -15.99 15.49 -14.32
N ASP A 224 -15.99 15.69 -15.65
CA ASP A 224 -14.81 15.55 -16.50
C ASP A 224 -13.74 16.63 -16.25
N LEU A 225 -12.50 16.26 -16.51
CA LEU A 225 -11.30 17.10 -16.46
C LEU A 225 -10.57 17.10 -17.80
N LYS A 226 -9.87 18.19 -18.09
CA LYS A 226 -9.04 18.32 -19.29
C LYS A 226 -7.66 18.81 -18.91
N ARG A 227 -6.61 18.18 -19.43
CA ARG A 227 -5.24 18.63 -19.24
C ARG A 227 -5.07 20.07 -19.70
N GLU A 228 -4.33 20.86 -18.94
CA GLU A 228 -3.95 22.23 -19.26
C GLU A 228 -2.43 22.36 -19.24
N PHE A 229 -1.93 23.25 -20.11
CA PHE A 229 -0.57 23.74 -19.96
C PHE A 229 -0.62 24.94 -19.02
N GLY A 230 -0.01 24.77 -17.85
CA GLY A 230 0.04 25.81 -16.84
C GLY A 230 1.40 25.87 -16.15
N PRO A 231 1.70 27.00 -15.48
CA PRO A 231 3.01 27.22 -14.84
C PRO A 231 3.32 26.24 -13.71
N LEU A 232 2.32 25.57 -13.11
CA LEU A 232 2.57 24.58 -12.06
C LEU A 232 2.98 23.21 -12.61
N ASN A 233 2.82 22.97 -13.92
CA ASN A 233 3.13 21.68 -14.51
C ASN A 233 4.60 21.32 -14.31
N ARG A 234 4.87 20.12 -13.81
CA ARG A 234 6.21 19.70 -13.41
C ARG A 234 6.39 18.20 -13.56
N ARG A 235 7.59 17.79 -13.98
CA ARG A 235 8.09 16.42 -13.82
C ARG A 235 9.15 16.38 -12.73
N ILE A 236 8.99 15.42 -11.82
CA ILE A 236 10.01 15.00 -10.85
C ILE A 236 10.40 13.58 -11.29
N THR A 237 11.69 13.29 -11.39
CA THR A 237 12.21 12.07 -12.02
C THR A 237 13.29 11.41 -11.18
N ALA A 238 13.84 10.27 -11.64
CA ALA A 238 14.96 9.59 -11.02
C ALA A 238 16.30 10.37 -11.07
N THR A 239 16.30 11.63 -11.55
CA THR A 239 17.46 12.52 -11.60
C THR A 239 17.21 13.90 -10.98
N THR A 240 15.98 14.23 -10.57
CA THR A 240 15.66 15.51 -9.89
C THR A 240 16.38 15.60 -8.54
N PRO A 241 17.00 16.73 -8.17
CA PRO A 241 17.66 16.84 -6.86
C PRO A 241 16.64 16.93 -5.72
N PHE A 242 16.84 16.09 -4.70
CA PHE A 242 16.11 16.08 -3.43
C PHE A 242 17.05 16.48 -2.29
N LYS A 243 16.50 17.13 -1.27
CA LYS A 243 17.17 17.35 0.01
C LYS A 243 16.89 16.17 0.94
N LEU A 244 17.94 15.56 1.50
CA LEU A 244 17.81 14.60 2.59
C LEU A 244 17.86 15.34 3.94
N VAL A 245 16.90 15.08 4.81
CA VAL A 245 16.79 15.68 6.16
C VAL A 245 16.64 14.60 7.22
N GLY A 246 16.78 14.97 8.49
CA GLY A 246 16.72 14.06 9.64
C GLY A 246 18.05 13.35 9.95
N PRO A 247 18.04 12.27 10.74
CA PRO A 247 19.26 11.61 11.24
C PRO A 247 20.15 10.98 10.16
N ALA A 248 19.59 10.56 9.03
CA ALA A 248 20.41 9.97 7.96
C ALA A 248 21.24 11.03 7.21
N ALA A 249 20.75 12.28 7.18
CA ALA A 249 21.38 13.38 6.46
C ALA A 249 22.79 13.66 7.02
N GLY A 250 23.78 13.64 6.13
CA GLY A 250 25.18 13.88 6.50
C GLY A 250 25.88 12.78 7.30
N SER A 251 25.20 11.66 7.57
CA SER A 251 25.80 10.49 8.19
C SER A 251 26.91 9.88 7.29
N LYS A 252 27.75 9.01 7.86
CA LYS A 252 28.75 8.30 7.06
C LYS A 252 28.14 7.33 6.03
N TYR A 253 26.86 6.96 6.21
CA TYR A 253 26.15 5.97 5.40
C TYR A 253 25.44 6.57 4.18
N THR A 254 25.31 7.89 4.09
CA THR A 254 24.65 8.61 2.99
C THR A 254 25.62 9.44 2.14
N LYS A 255 26.89 9.50 2.53
CA LYS A 255 27.94 10.19 1.79
C LYS A 255 28.43 9.34 0.63
N THR A 256 28.50 9.94 -0.55
CA THR A 256 29.06 9.32 -1.75
C THR A 256 30.20 10.17 -2.31
N LYS A 257 30.86 9.68 -3.36
CA LYS A 257 31.88 10.47 -4.06
C LYS A 257 31.30 11.70 -4.74
N ALA A 258 30.08 11.58 -5.28
CA ALA A 258 29.37 12.66 -5.97
C ALA A 258 28.76 13.67 -4.97
N ASP A 259 28.34 13.20 -3.79
CA ASP A 259 27.86 14.03 -2.70
C ASP A 259 28.61 13.71 -1.39
N PRO A 260 29.75 14.37 -1.14
CA PRO A 260 30.51 14.22 0.09
C PRO A 260 29.80 14.80 1.33
N THR A 261 28.74 15.60 1.15
CA THR A 261 27.96 16.14 2.26
C THR A 261 26.98 15.11 2.77
N GLY A 262 26.37 14.30 1.89
CA GLY A 262 25.38 13.29 2.23
C GLY A 262 23.99 13.88 2.47
N GLU A 263 23.68 15.01 1.82
CA GLU A 263 22.48 15.83 2.05
C GLU A 263 21.69 16.09 0.76
N THR A 264 22.25 15.78 -0.42
CA THR A 264 21.58 15.97 -1.72
C THR A 264 21.54 14.66 -2.49
N VAL A 265 20.33 14.18 -2.77
CA VAL A 265 20.07 12.91 -3.45
C VAL A 265 19.54 13.19 -4.85
N LEU A 266 20.01 12.47 -5.86
CA LEU A 266 19.47 12.59 -7.21
C LEU A 266 18.37 11.55 -7.40
N GLY A 267 17.15 12.05 -7.42
CA GLY A 267 15.95 11.35 -7.80
C GLY A 267 15.18 10.72 -6.66
N THR A 268 14.04 10.19 -7.08
CA THR A 268 13.18 9.29 -6.31
C THR A 268 12.85 8.09 -7.19
N LEU A 269 12.62 6.93 -6.58
CA LEU A 269 12.49 5.64 -7.27
C LEU A 269 11.33 4.86 -6.69
N ASN A 270 10.62 4.11 -7.53
CA ASN A 270 9.53 3.25 -7.11
C ASN A 270 8.50 3.98 -6.27
N ASN A 271 8.02 5.12 -6.80
CA ASN A 271 7.01 5.93 -6.14
C ASN A 271 5.67 5.22 -6.23
N CYS A 272 5.30 4.48 -5.19
CA CYS A 272 4.07 3.72 -5.11
C CYS A 272 2.89 4.64 -4.77
N ALA A 273 2.23 4.40 -3.63
CA ALA A 273 1.16 5.23 -3.09
C ALA A 273 1.71 6.51 -2.40
N GLY A 274 0.81 7.23 -1.72
CA GLY A 274 1.09 8.54 -1.17
C GLY A 274 -0.10 9.16 -0.47
N GLY A 275 0.04 10.44 -0.09
CA GLY A 275 -1.00 11.18 0.61
C GLY A 275 -0.96 12.67 0.30
N VAL A 276 -2.11 13.35 0.40
CA VAL A 276 -2.19 14.81 0.37
C VAL A 276 -2.20 15.31 1.81
N THR A 277 -1.20 16.09 2.20
CA THR A 277 -1.14 16.61 3.57
C THR A 277 -2.21 17.70 3.77
N PRO A 278 -2.69 17.89 5.01
CA PRO A 278 -3.60 19.01 5.32
C PRO A 278 -3.01 20.41 5.08
N TRP A 279 -1.70 20.53 4.88
CA TRP A 279 -1.03 21.78 4.49
C TRP A 279 -0.73 21.88 2.99
N GLY A 280 -1.29 20.98 2.17
CA GLY A 280 -1.33 21.11 0.71
C GLY A 280 -0.08 20.57 -0.02
N THR A 281 0.79 19.83 0.65
CA THR A 281 1.93 19.13 0.04
C THR A 281 1.57 17.70 -0.30
N ILE A 282 2.44 17.05 -1.08
CA ILE A 282 2.28 15.67 -1.51
C ILE A 282 3.34 14.81 -0.83
N LEU A 283 2.89 13.71 -0.25
CA LEU A 283 3.73 12.62 0.24
C LEU A 283 3.70 11.46 -0.75
N SER A 284 4.84 10.80 -0.95
CA SER A 284 4.94 9.55 -1.73
C SER A 284 5.94 8.61 -1.07
N GLY A 285 5.63 7.31 -1.08
CA GLY A 285 6.52 6.26 -0.60
C GLY A 285 7.49 5.77 -1.68
N GLU A 286 8.77 5.65 -1.33
CA GLU A 286 9.73 4.88 -2.14
C GLU A 286 9.69 3.42 -1.70
N GLU A 287 9.18 2.55 -2.58
CA GLU A 287 8.75 1.21 -2.22
C GLU A 287 9.80 0.17 -2.69
N ASN A 288 9.66 -0.46 -3.85
CA ASN A 288 10.65 -1.42 -4.38
C ASN A 288 11.90 -0.75 -5.01
N PHE A 289 12.60 0.10 -4.24
CA PHE A 289 13.80 0.84 -4.67
C PHE A 289 15.06 -0.04 -4.82
N ASP A 290 15.07 -1.23 -4.22
CA ASP A 290 16.18 -2.17 -4.19
C ASP A 290 16.54 -2.73 -5.57
N GLN A 291 15.55 -3.01 -6.41
CA GLN A 291 15.73 -3.65 -7.72
C GLN A 291 16.56 -2.84 -8.74
N TYR A 292 16.73 -1.54 -8.50
CA TYR A 292 17.46 -0.64 -9.40
C TYR A 292 18.98 -0.70 -9.20
N PHE A 293 19.44 -1.39 -8.16
CA PHE A 293 20.84 -1.43 -7.78
C PHE A 293 21.46 -2.81 -8.04
N ALA A 294 22.68 -2.79 -8.58
CA ALA A 294 23.42 -3.97 -8.97
C ALA A 294 24.62 -4.22 -8.03
N ASN A 295 25.10 -5.47 -8.06
CA ASN A 295 26.36 -5.88 -7.44
C ASN A 295 26.43 -5.53 -5.94
N ALA A 296 25.40 -5.90 -5.17
CA ALA A 296 25.21 -5.55 -3.77
C ALA A 296 26.33 -6.07 -2.84
N LYS A 297 27.47 -5.38 -2.87
CA LYS A 297 28.70 -5.73 -2.15
C LYS A 297 29.28 -4.47 -1.53
N SER A 298 29.45 -4.50 -0.20
CA SER A 298 30.06 -3.44 0.59
C SER A 298 31.15 -3.98 1.50
N ASP A 299 32.23 -3.22 1.66
CA ASP A 299 33.29 -3.51 2.64
C ASP A 299 32.89 -3.09 4.07
N ASP A 300 31.84 -2.29 4.24
CA ASP A 300 31.26 -1.95 5.55
C ASP A 300 30.27 -3.05 5.98
N GLU A 301 30.60 -3.77 7.06
CA GLU A 301 29.81 -4.91 7.56
C GLU A 301 28.35 -4.53 7.88
N ARG A 302 28.10 -3.29 8.33
CA ARG A 302 26.75 -2.84 8.67
C ARG A 302 25.93 -2.63 7.40
N THR A 303 26.48 -1.93 6.42
CA THR A 303 25.83 -1.76 5.10
C THR A 303 25.62 -3.11 4.42
N GLN A 304 26.61 -4.02 4.44
CA GLN A 304 26.49 -5.34 3.83
C GLN A 304 25.35 -6.16 4.46
N LYS A 305 25.25 -6.18 5.79
CA LYS A 305 24.14 -6.86 6.47
C LYS A 305 22.78 -6.28 6.06
N SER A 306 22.71 -4.96 5.83
CA SER A 306 21.45 -4.33 5.42
C SER A 306 21.09 -4.64 3.98
N LEU A 307 22.07 -4.67 3.07
CA LEU A 307 21.86 -5.13 1.70
C LEU A 307 21.23 -6.53 1.67
N GLU A 308 21.74 -7.45 2.50
CA GLU A 308 21.18 -8.80 2.65
C GLU A 308 19.76 -8.78 3.26
N ARG A 309 19.50 -7.92 4.25
CA ARG A 309 18.18 -7.81 4.92
C ARG A 309 17.08 -7.26 3.99
N PHE A 310 17.46 -6.41 3.04
CA PHE A 310 16.57 -5.84 2.03
C PHE A 310 16.43 -6.71 0.78
N GLY A 311 17.19 -7.80 0.65
CA GLY A 311 17.11 -8.71 -0.49
C GLY A 311 17.86 -8.22 -1.75
N PHE A 312 18.83 -7.30 -1.62
CA PHE A 312 19.57 -6.80 -2.78
C PHE A 312 20.38 -7.91 -3.48
N GLY A 313 20.30 -7.95 -4.82
CA GLY A 313 21.02 -8.91 -5.65
C GLY A 313 22.53 -8.66 -5.74
N ASP A 314 23.34 -9.72 -5.71
CA ASP A 314 24.81 -9.65 -5.71
C ASP A 314 25.45 -9.59 -7.11
N GLU A 315 24.60 -9.57 -8.15
CA GLU A 315 24.92 -9.57 -9.58
C GLU A 315 24.36 -8.30 -10.29
N ALA A 316 24.55 -8.23 -11.61
CA ALA A 316 23.99 -7.15 -12.44
C ALA A 316 22.46 -7.06 -12.32
N SER A 317 21.92 -5.84 -12.23
CA SER A 317 20.47 -5.61 -12.13
C SER A 317 19.77 -6.01 -13.43
N ASP A 318 18.48 -6.34 -13.42
CA ASP A 318 17.75 -6.66 -14.66
C ASP A 318 17.65 -5.45 -15.60
N ARG A 319 17.68 -4.24 -15.05
CA ARG A 319 17.59 -2.99 -15.82
C ARG A 319 18.93 -2.52 -16.40
N LYS A 320 20.05 -3.04 -15.91
CA LYS A 320 21.42 -2.69 -16.35
C LYS A 320 21.75 -1.20 -16.27
N TRP A 321 21.10 -0.45 -15.38
CA TRP A 321 21.33 0.99 -15.19
C TRP A 321 22.77 1.28 -14.74
N GLU A 322 23.37 0.36 -13.99
CA GLU A 322 24.76 0.40 -13.52
C GLU A 322 25.80 0.48 -14.64
N ASN A 323 25.42 0.14 -15.88
CA ASN A 323 26.30 0.28 -17.04
C ASN A 323 26.47 1.74 -17.50
N PHE A 324 25.55 2.64 -17.10
CA PHE A 324 25.50 4.02 -17.56
C PHE A 324 25.64 5.05 -16.43
N ASP A 325 25.41 4.65 -15.18
CA ASP A 325 25.64 5.47 -14.01
C ASP A 325 26.13 4.63 -12.82
N ASP A 326 27.35 4.92 -12.35
CA ASP A 326 27.99 4.22 -11.23
C ASP A 326 27.20 4.35 -9.91
N ARG A 327 26.21 5.25 -9.81
CA ARG A 327 25.33 5.36 -8.64
C ARG A 327 24.50 4.10 -8.41
N PHE A 328 24.15 3.38 -9.48
CA PHE A 328 23.38 2.14 -9.42
C PHE A 328 24.26 0.89 -9.24
N ASP A 329 25.58 1.03 -9.18
CA ASP A 329 26.51 -0.06 -8.88
C ASP A 329 26.95 0.02 -7.41
N VAL A 330 26.39 -0.82 -6.54
CA VAL A 330 26.68 -0.80 -5.10
C VAL A 330 28.16 -1.05 -4.83
N SER A 331 28.82 -1.87 -5.64
CA SER A 331 30.26 -2.14 -5.49
C SER A 331 31.13 -0.91 -5.74
N LYS A 332 30.62 0.12 -6.44
CA LYS A 332 31.31 1.39 -6.71
C LYS A 332 30.81 2.53 -5.83
N THR A 333 29.51 2.58 -5.57
CA THR A 333 28.85 3.62 -4.77
C THR A 333 27.99 2.99 -3.65
N PRO A 334 28.61 2.32 -2.66
CA PRO A 334 27.90 1.45 -1.69
C PRO A 334 26.90 2.17 -0.78
N ASN A 335 27.01 3.49 -0.68
CA ASN A 335 26.11 4.32 0.12
C ASN A 335 24.94 4.90 -0.69
N GLU A 336 24.88 4.71 -2.01
CA GLU A 336 23.79 5.25 -2.82
C GLU A 336 22.43 4.64 -2.42
N VAL A 337 22.40 3.32 -2.19
CA VAL A 337 21.20 2.58 -1.74
C VAL A 337 20.58 3.13 -0.45
N ASN A 338 21.40 3.69 0.45
CA ASN A 338 20.96 4.22 1.74
C ASN A 338 20.27 5.60 1.60
N ARG A 339 20.25 6.17 0.40
CA ARG A 339 19.63 7.47 0.07
C ARG A 339 18.23 7.33 -0.55
N PHE A 340 17.69 6.10 -0.60
CA PHE A 340 16.36 5.75 -1.09
C PHE A 340 15.61 4.87 -0.09
N GLY A 341 14.30 4.77 -0.24
CA GLY A 341 13.40 4.03 0.66
C GLY A 341 12.84 4.92 1.75
N TYR A 342 12.54 6.19 1.46
CA TYR A 342 11.99 7.15 2.41
C TYR A 342 10.62 7.66 1.94
N ILE A 343 9.81 8.17 2.86
CA ILE A 343 8.75 9.12 2.51
C ILE A 343 9.38 10.38 1.93
N VAL A 344 8.90 10.79 0.75
CA VAL A 344 9.30 12.04 0.10
C VAL A 344 8.16 13.06 0.13
N GLU A 345 8.49 14.34 0.28
CA GLU A 345 7.52 15.44 0.32
C GLU A 345 7.89 16.55 -0.68
N PHE A 346 6.89 17.12 -1.36
CA PHE A 346 7.07 18.34 -2.16
C PHE A 346 5.82 19.22 -2.20
N ASP A 347 6.02 20.50 -2.50
CA ASP A 347 4.95 21.47 -2.72
C ASP A 347 4.52 21.46 -4.20
N PRO A 348 3.29 21.02 -4.53
CA PRO A 348 2.78 21.02 -5.90
C PRO A 348 2.45 22.42 -6.43
N PHE A 349 2.40 23.44 -5.57
CA PHE A 349 2.12 24.82 -5.94
C PHE A 349 3.37 25.68 -6.15
N ASP A 350 4.55 25.14 -5.87
CA ASP A 350 5.84 25.73 -6.22
C ASP A 350 6.63 24.80 -7.16
N PRO A 351 6.59 25.05 -8.49
CA PRO A 351 7.24 24.18 -9.48
C PRO A 351 8.78 24.19 -9.38
N GLU A 352 9.37 25.14 -8.65
CA GLU A 352 10.83 25.25 -8.48
C GLU A 352 11.29 24.74 -7.10
N SER A 353 10.36 24.37 -6.21
CA SER A 353 10.67 23.85 -4.87
C SER A 353 11.56 22.61 -4.94
N THR A 354 12.56 22.49 -4.06
CA THR A 354 13.35 21.25 -3.94
C THR A 354 12.58 20.24 -3.09
N PRO A 355 12.22 19.06 -3.63
CA PRO A 355 11.58 18.00 -2.85
C PRO A 355 12.47 17.49 -1.70
N ILE A 356 11.86 16.91 -0.68
CA ILE A 356 12.51 16.50 0.57
C ILE A 356 12.36 14.99 0.78
N LYS A 357 13.38 14.33 1.36
CA LYS A 357 13.30 12.95 1.88
C LYS A 357 13.41 12.95 3.40
N HIS A 358 12.40 12.42 4.10
CA HIS A 358 12.26 12.52 5.56
C HIS A 358 12.81 11.29 6.30
N SER A 359 14.11 11.26 6.61
CA SER A 359 14.71 10.09 7.28
C SER A 359 14.27 9.85 8.73
N ALA A 360 13.59 10.81 9.35
CA ALA A 360 12.99 10.61 10.68
C ALA A 360 11.81 9.60 10.66
N ASN A 361 11.22 9.33 9.49
CA ASN A 361 10.16 8.34 9.30
C ASN A 361 10.71 6.92 9.03
N GLY A 362 12.03 6.75 9.09
CA GLY A 362 12.69 5.48 8.83
C GLY A 362 12.94 5.22 7.35
N ARG A 363 13.61 4.10 7.07
CA ARG A 363 13.93 3.63 5.73
C ARG A 363 13.47 2.18 5.54
N PHE A 364 12.52 1.97 4.64
CA PHE A 364 11.97 0.68 4.25
C PHE A 364 11.21 0.81 2.92
N LYS A 365 10.49 -0.23 2.46
CA LYS A 365 9.70 -0.17 1.22
C LYS A 365 8.36 0.47 1.53
N HIS A 366 8.34 1.79 1.59
CA HIS A 366 7.14 2.54 1.95
C HIS A 366 6.08 2.42 0.86
N GLU A 367 4.92 1.88 1.20
CA GLU A 367 3.75 1.98 0.31
C GLU A 367 3.28 3.45 0.24
N ALA A 368 2.84 3.95 1.39
CA ALA A 368 2.27 5.28 1.58
C ALA A 368 2.76 5.91 2.89
N GLY A 369 2.46 7.20 3.05
CA GLY A 369 2.62 7.94 4.31
C GLY A 369 1.41 8.84 4.52
N ASN A 370 0.34 8.32 5.12
CA ASN A 370 -0.92 9.07 5.28
C ASN A 370 -1.01 9.78 6.62
N ILE A 371 -1.52 11.02 6.57
CA ILE A 371 -1.48 11.96 7.68
C ILE A 371 -2.84 12.02 8.39
N HIS A 372 -2.79 11.93 9.72
CA HIS A 372 -3.88 12.31 10.61
C HIS A 372 -3.47 13.47 11.51
N ILE A 373 -4.38 14.40 11.75
CA ILE A 373 -4.21 15.48 12.73
C ILE A 373 -5.22 15.28 13.84
N THR A 374 -4.71 14.99 15.04
CA THR A 374 -5.54 14.84 16.24
C THR A 374 -6.19 16.17 16.64
N ASP A 375 -7.23 16.10 17.48
CA ASP A 375 -7.95 17.27 17.99
C ASP A 375 -7.06 18.35 18.63
N ASP A 376 -5.91 17.95 19.18
CA ASP A 376 -4.97 18.86 19.83
C ASP A 376 -3.93 19.46 18.87
N GLY A 377 -3.95 19.05 17.59
CA GLY A 377 -3.05 19.49 16.52
C GLY A 377 -1.80 18.62 16.34
N THR A 378 -1.65 17.53 17.09
CA THR A 378 -0.54 16.57 16.88
C THR A 378 -0.72 15.85 15.55
N VAL A 379 0.34 15.85 14.75
CA VAL A 379 0.37 15.19 13.44
C VAL A 379 0.91 13.77 13.58
N VAL A 380 0.22 12.82 12.96
CA VAL A 380 0.58 11.40 12.94
C VAL A 380 0.66 10.94 11.49
N CYS A 381 1.72 10.21 11.14
CA CYS A 381 1.89 9.58 9.84
C CYS A 381 1.89 8.06 10.01
N TYR A 382 1.04 7.35 9.27
CA TYR A 382 1.02 5.88 9.24
C TYR A 382 1.62 5.38 7.92
N SER A 383 2.36 4.28 7.98
CA SER A 383 3.03 3.71 6.81
C SER A 383 3.17 2.19 6.90
N GLY A 384 2.91 1.50 5.80
CA GLY A 384 3.19 0.07 5.60
C GLY A 384 4.56 -0.16 4.96
N ASP A 385 5.18 -1.30 5.27
CA ASP A 385 6.37 -1.79 4.59
C ASP A 385 5.98 -2.96 3.68
N ASP A 386 5.77 -2.71 2.38
CA ASP A 386 5.23 -3.71 1.46
C ASP A 386 6.28 -4.77 1.10
N SER A 387 6.36 -5.78 1.96
CA SER A 387 7.14 -6.97 1.74
C SER A 387 6.62 -8.09 2.62
N ARG A 388 6.82 -9.33 2.16
CA ARG A 388 6.39 -10.51 2.91
C ARG A 388 7.00 -10.47 4.30
N PHE A 389 6.15 -10.51 5.33
CA PHE A 389 6.53 -10.57 6.73
C PHE A 389 7.27 -9.33 7.25
N GLU A 390 7.08 -8.15 6.65
CA GLU A 390 7.50 -6.88 7.23
C GLU A 390 6.39 -6.26 8.10
N TYR A 391 6.48 -4.95 8.37
CA TYR A 391 5.88 -4.33 9.54
C TYR A 391 4.97 -3.13 9.20
N ILE A 392 4.17 -2.72 10.18
CA ILE A 392 3.40 -1.47 10.15
C ILE A 392 4.08 -0.45 11.08
N TYR A 393 4.24 0.77 10.58
CA TYR A 393 4.91 1.88 11.27
C TYR A 393 3.97 3.05 11.54
N LYS A 394 4.32 3.84 12.56
CA LYS A 394 3.65 5.08 12.93
C LYS A 394 4.68 6.13 13.34
N PHE A 395 4.58 7.34 12.82
CA PHE A 395 5.36 8.49 13.28
C PHE A 395 4.45 9.50 13.96
N VAL A 396 4.80 9.93 15.17
CA VAL A 396 4.05 10.95 15.93
C VAL A 396 4.90 12.20 16.06
N SER A 397 4.46 13.31 15.46
CA SER A 397 5.21 14.55 15.46
C SER A 397 5.26 15.22 16.84
N SER A 398 6.40 15.81 17.19
CA SER A 398 6.54 16.73 18.32
C SER A 398 6.14 18.17 17.95
N LYS A 399 5.99 18.45 16.66
CA LYS A 399 5.44 19.70 16.13
C LYS A 399 3.95 19.53 15.84
N LYS A 400 3.25 20.67 15.88
CA LYS A 400 1.84 20.77 15.53
C LYS A 400 1.69 21.50 14.21
N MET A 401 0.63 21.19 13.48
CA MET A 401 0.29 21.95 12.28
C MET A 401 0.02 23.41 12.65
N VAL A 402 0.54 24.33 11.81
CA VAL A 402 0.26 25.76 11.89
C VAL A 402 -0.38 26.20 10.59
N GLU A 403 -1.63 26.65 10.66
CA GLU A 403 -2.41 27.11 9.51
C GLU A 403 -1.65 28.23 8.75
N GLY A 404 -1.46 28.02 7.45
CA GLY A 404 -0.81 28.99 6.56
C GLY A 404 0.71 29.13 6.69
N ASP A 405 1.39 28.30 7.51
CA ASP A 405 2.85 28.30 7.66
C ASP A 405 3.46 27.04 7.04
N LEU A 406 3.58 27.05 5.70
CA LEU A 406 4.08 25.90 4.94
C LEU A 406 5.53 25.54 5.29
N GLU A 407 6.40 26.53 5.49
CA GLU A 407 7.81 26.29 5.87
C GLU A 407 7.91 25.55 7.20
N HIS A 408 7.12 25.95 8.20
CA HIS A 408 7.02 25.21 9.46
C HIS A 408 6.44 23.81 9.25
N ASN A 409 5.33 23.70 8.50
CA ASN A 409 4.61 22.44 8.33
C ASN A 409 5.44 21.36 7.60
N MET A 410 6.23 21.73 6.60
CA MET A 410 7.16 20.81 5.93
C MET A 410 8.29 20.30 6.85
N SER A 411 8.47 20.87 8.04
CA SER A 411 9.42 20.37 9.04
C SER A 411 8.80 19.42 10.07
N ILE A 412 7.48 19.18 10.02
CA ILE A 412 6.75 18.37 10.99
C ILE A 412 7.23 16.92 10.96
N LEU A 413 7.40 16.36 9.76
CA LEU A 413 7.84 14.97 9.56
C LEU A 413 9.32 14.75 9.90
N ASP A 414 10.08 15.82 10.20
CA ASP A 414 11.45 15.73 10.71
C ASP A 414 11.55 15.69 12.24
N ASN A 415 10.44 15.98 12.93
CA ASN A 415 10.41 16.22 14.37
C ASN A 415 9.31 15.40 15.02
N GLY A 416 9.67 14.32 15.69
CA GLY A 416 8.72 13.36 16.27
C GLY A 416 9.38 12.04 16.63
N THR A 417 8.55 11.05 16.94
CA THR A 417 9.00 9.70 17.28
C THR A 417 8.43 8.70 16.28
N LEU A 418 9.32 7.88 15.70
CA LEU A 418 8.97 6.72 14.89
C LEU A 418 8.72 5.51 15.79
N TYR A 419 7.65 4.79 15.49
CA TYR A 419 7.21 3.58 16.17
C TYR A 419 6.95 2.45 15.18
N VAL A 420 6.98 1.21 15.69
CA VAL A 420 6.56 -0.01 14.97
C VAL A 420 5.53 -0.80 15.77
N ALA A 421 4.60 -1.45 15.07
CA ALA A 421 3.52 -2.20 15.69
C ALA A 421 3.97 -3.56 16.28
N VAL A 422 3.44 -3.89 17.46
CA VAL A 422 3.46 -5.23 18.05
C VAL A 422 2.03 -5.61 18.41
N MET A 423 1.52 -6.72 17.87
CA MET A 423 0.12 -7.14 17.94
C MET A 423 -0.04 -8.55 18.55
N GLU A 424 -1.18 -8.79 19.22
CA GLU A 424 -1.61 -10.09 19.77
C GLU A 424 -3.13 -10.26 19.56
N GLY A 425 -3.56 -11.43 19.06
CA GLY A 425 -4.98 -11.80 18.97
C GLY A 425 -5.56 -12.26 20.30
N ASN A 426 -6.88 -12.11 20.49
CA ASN A 426 -7.56 -12.44 21.75
C ASN A 426 -8.40 -13.74 21.69
N SER A 427 -8.75 -14.23 20.49
CA SER A 427 -9.61 -15.40 20.31
C SER A 427 -8.89 -16.73 20.59
N PRO A 428 -9.60 -17.77 21.08
CA PRO A 428 -9.03 -19.10 21.26
C PRO A 428 -8.55 -19.71 19.93
N GLU A 429 -7.36 -20.31 19.93
CA GLU A 429 -6.74 -20.92 18.75
C GLU A 429 -7.64 -21.97 18.09
N GLU A 430 -8.32 -22.79 18.90
CA GLU A 430 -9.22 -23.84 18.42
C GLU A 430 -10.47 -23.32 17.68
N GLU A 431 -10.78 -22.02 17.80
CA GLU A 431 -11.93 -21.39 17.16
C GLU A 431 -11.57 -20.75 15.81
N ILE A 432 -10.27 -20.55 15.52
CA ILE A 432 -9.79 -20.08 14.22
C ILE A 432 -9.51 -21.29 13.32
N ASP A 433 -10.59 -21.93 12.86
CA ASP A 433 -10.55 -23.21 12.12
C ASP A 433 -10.49 -23.07 10.59
N GLY A 434 -10.46 -21.82 10.09
CA GLY A 434 -10.44 -21.51 8.66
C GLY A 434 -11.81 -21.40 8.00
N SER A 435 -12.91 -21.51 8.77
CA SER A 435 -14.28 -21.49 8.22
C SER A 435 -14.87 -20.11 7.97
N GLY A 436 -14.14 -19.03 8.29
CA GLY A 436 -14.66 -17.65 8.25
C GLY A 436 -15.80 -17.39 9.25
N VAL A 437 -16.15 -18.38 10.06
CA VAL A 437 -17.12 -18.26 11.16
C VAL A 437 -16.43 -17.53 12.31
N LEU A 438 -17.13 -16.55 12.87
CA LEU A 438 -16.62 -15.78 13.98
C LEU A 438 -16.42 -16.68 15.22
N PRO A 439 -15.32 -16.47 15.98
CA PRO A 439 -15.12 -17.09 17.29
C PRO A 439 -16.23 -16.68 18.31
N GLU A 440 -16.27 -17.33 19.47
CA GLU A 440 -17.30 -17.13 20.50
C GLU A 440 -17.33 -15.68 21.05
N ASP A 441 -16.20 -14.97 21.00
CA ASP A 441 -16.08 -13.54 21.34
C ASP A 441 -16.60 -12.61 20.24
N GLY A 442 -16.87 -13.14 19.04
CA GLY A 442 -17.66 -12.49 17.99
C GLY A 442 -16.88 -11.60 17.04
N ALA A 443 -15.54 -11.63 17.05
CA ALA A 443 -14.70 -10.84 16.16
C ALA A 443 -13.37 -11.55 15.84
N PHE A 444 -12.76 -11.22 14.72
CA PHE A 444 -11.36 -11.59 14.46
C PHE A 444 -10.50 -10.41 14.89
N ASP A 445 -10.22 -10.31 16.20
CA ASP A 445 -9.69 -9.11 16.82
C ASP A 445 -8.56 -9.36 17.83
N GLY A 446 -8.05 -8.25 18.37
CA GLY A 446 -6.96 -8.28 19.33
C GLY A 446 -6.51 -6.89 19.81
N THR A 447 -5.33 -6.89 20.42
CA THR A 447 -4.69 -5.68 20.96
C THR A 447 -3.31 -5.48 20.35
N GLY A 448 -2.82 -4.26 20.39
CA GLY A 448 -1.44 -3.97 20.02
C GLY A 448 -0.84 -2.79 20.76
N SER A 449 0.46 -2.63 20.59
CA SER A 449 1.23 -1.52 21.13
C SER A 449 2.23 -1.00 20.11
N TRP A 450 2.51 0.29 20.18
CA TRP A 450 3.52 0.95 19.36
C TRP A 450 4.86 0.97 20.12
N LYS A 451 5.91 0.39 19.55
CA LYS A 451 7.26 0.37 20.14
C LYS A 451 8.10 1.50 19.55
N PRO A 452 8.64 2.41 20.37
CA PRO A 452 9.45 3.51 19.87
C PRO A 452 10.77 2.98 19.30
N LEU A 453 11.20 3.54 18.18
CA LEU A 453 12.46 3.23 17.52
C LEU A 453 13.42 4.42 17.58
N LEU A 454 12.92 5.62 17.24
CA LEU A 454 13.74 6.81 17.02
C LEU A 454 12.94 8.07 17.37
N THR A 455 13.49 8.95 18.21
CA THR A 455 12.96 10.30 18.45
C THR A 455 13.88 11.35 17.83
N CYS A 456 13.29 12.29 17.09
CA CYS A 456 13.95 13.41 16.45
C CYS A 456 13.34 14.73 16.93
N GLU A 457 14.13 15.62 17.52
CA GLU A 457 13.66 16.92 18.00
C GLU A 457 14.71 18.01 17.75
N ASP A 458 14.37 19.00 16.91
CA ASP A 458 15.18 20.18 16.63
C ASP A 458 16.66 19.86 16.31
N GLY A 459 16.86 18.84 15.46
CA GLY A 459 18.18 18.37 15.02
C GLY A 459 18.94 17.52 16.05
N LYS A 460 18.29 17.11 17.15
CA LYS A 460 18.79 16.10 18.08
C LYS A 460 18.05 14.80 17.88
N TYR A 461 18.79 13.70 17.90
CA TYR A 461 18.25 12.38 17.55
C TYR A 461 18.61 11.37 18.64
N GLU A 462 17.62 10.60 19.09
CA GLU A 462 17.73 9.59 20.14
C GLU A 462 17.22 8.25 19.62
N SER A 463 18.06 7.22 19.71
CA SER A 463 17.68 5.83 19.44
C SER A 463 17.05 5.23 20.69
N HIS A 464 15.95 4.49 20.50
CA HIS A 464 15.30 3.68 21.55
C HIS A 464 15.65 2.19 21.44
N VAL A 465 16.57 1.84 20.53
CA VAL A 465 16.92 0.45 20.23
C VAL A 465 18.36 0.17 20.71
N ASP A 466 18.48 -0.82 21.58
CA ASP A 466 19.76 -1.22 22.16
C ASP A 466 20.75 -1.63 21.05
N GLY A 467 21.94 -1.00 21.06
CA GLY A 467 23.00 -1.31 20.10
C GLY A 467 22.89 -0.59 18.76
N PHE A 468 21.96 0.35 18.60
CA PHE A 468 21.82 1.18 17.41
C PHE A 468 22.01 2.67 17.75
N THR A 469 22.75 3.41 16.91
CA THR A 469 22.70 4.87 16.94
C THR A 469 21.43 5.41 16.26
N ALA A 470 21.11 6.69 16.45
CA ALA A 470 19.94 7.29 15.80
C ALA A 470 20.03 7.28 14.27
N GLU A 471 21.23 7.49 13.71
CA GLU A 471 21.47 7.39 12.26
C GLU A 471 21.31 5.95 11.78
N GLU A 472 21.71 4.96 12.59
CA GLU A 472 21.51 3.55 12.26
C GLU A 472 20.04 3.16 12.30
N VAL A 473 19.24 3.66 13.26
CA VAL A 473 17.79 3.38 13.27
C VAL A 473 17.10 4.00 12.04
N ALA A 474 17.49 5.21 11.63
CA ALA A 474 16.90 5.88 10.47
C ALA A 474 17.20 5.19 9.12
N ILE A 475 18.36 4.52 8.99
CA ILE A 475 18.81 3.90 7.73
C ILE A 475 18.55 2.39 7.71
N PHE A 476 18.66 1.73 8.87
CA PHE A 476 18.54 0.30 9.07
C PHE A 476 17.30 0.00 9.92
N THR A 477 16.17 0.59 9.51
CA THR A 477 14.92 0.61 10.28
C THR A 477 14.29 -0.77 10.43
N ARG A 478 14.34 -1.61 9.37
CA ARG A 478 13.88 -3.00 9.43
C ARG A 478 14.63 -3.78 10.50
N GLU A 479 15.96 -3.65 10.57
CA GLU A 479 16.79 -4.31 11.58
C GLU A 479 16.54 -3.78 12.99
N ALA A 480 16.23 -2.49 13.13
CA ALA A 480 15.86 -1.90 14.42
C ALA A 480 14.48 -2.39 14.89
N ALA A 481 13.53 -2.53 13.97
CA ALA A 481 12.21 -3.13 14.21
C ALA A 481 12.31 -4.63 14.56
N ASP A 482 13.22 -5.36 13.89
CA ASP A 482 13.54 -6.75 14.21
C ASP A 482 13.93 -6.87 15.70
N GLU A 483 14.84 -6.01 16.19
CA GLU A 483 15.37 -6.06 17.56
C GLU A 483 14.31 -5.81 18.64
N VAL A 484 13.30 -4.96 18.38
CA VAL A 484 12.24 -4.66 19.35
C VAL A 484 11.05 -5.61 19.28
N GLY A 485 11.10 -6.64 18.42
CA GLY A 485 10.09 -7.69 18.34
C GLY A 485 8.82 -7.28 17.59
N ALA A 486 8.92 -6.44 16.56
CA ALA A 486 7.82 -6.05 15.69
C ALA A 486 7.05 -7.25 15.13
N THR A 487 5.72 -7.13 14.97
CA THR A 487 4.88 -8.22 14.46
C THR A 487 4.91 -8.27 12.95
N LYS A 488 5.36 -9.40 12.38
CA LYS A 488 5.43 -9.62 10.93
C LYS A 488 4.03 -9.73 10.33
N MET A 489 3.82 -9.09 9.18
CA MET A 489 2.51 -8.91 8.53
C MET A 489 2.46 -9.49 7.11
N ASP A 490 1.26 -9.64 6.56
CA ASP A 490 1.04 -10.05 5.17
C ASP A 490 1.08 -8.83 4.26
N ARG A 491 2.28 -8.40 3.84
CA ARG A 491 2.50 -7.30 2.86
C ARG A 491 1.60 -6.08 3.12
N PRO A 492 1.90 -5.29 4.17
CA PRO A 492 1.23 -4.01 4.40
C PRO A 492 1.43 -3.07 3.21
N GLU A 493 0.39 -2.93 2.40
CA GLU A 493 0.29 -1.91 1.34
C GLU A 493 -0.28 -0.64 1.98
N ASP A 494 -1.38 -0.10 1.46
CA ASP A 494 -1.82 1.23 1.85
C ASP A 494 -2.47 1.27 3.25
N ILE A 495 -2.35 2.43 3.89
CA ILE A 495 -2.93 2.71 5.20
C ILE A 495 -3.71 4.01 5.13
N GLU A 496 -5.00 3.98 5.42
CA GLU A 496 -5.86 5.16 5.33
C GLU A 496 -6.62 5.40 6.64
N VAL A 497 -6.66 6.67 7.06
CA VAL A 497 -7.32 7.06 8.31
C VAL A 497 -8.75 7.50 8.02
N HIS A 498 -9.70 6.99 8.81
CA HIS A 498 -11.09 7.41 8.67
C HIS A 498 -11.22 8.92 8.89
N PRO A 499 -11.95 9.66 8.03
CA PRO A 499 -11.94 11.13 8.06
C PRO A 499 -12.57 11.74 9.33
N THR A 500 -13.33 10.95 10.09
CA THR A 500 -14.11 11.44 11.25
C THR A 500 -14.07 10.56 12.50
N SER A 501 -13.44 9.38 12.42
CA SER A 501 -13.34 8.47 13.57
C SER A 501 -11.87 8.18 13.87
N SER A 502 -11.57 7.57 15.01
CA SER A 502 -10.21 7.22 15.42
C SER A 502 -9.67 5.95 14.74
N LYS A 503 -10.32 5.51 13.67
CA LYS A 503 -10.03 4.25 13.01
C LYS A 503 -9.06 4.44 11.86
N VAL A 504 -8.16 3.48 11.71
CA VAL A 504 -7.15 3.39 10.67
C VAL A 504 -7.34 2.06 9.96
N TYR A 505 -7.31 2.05 8.63
CA TYR A 505 -7.50 0.85 7.83
C TYR A 505 -6.20 0.49 7.12
N VAL A 506 -5.88 -0.79 7.05
CA VAL A 506 -4.65 -1.30 6.45
C VAL A 506 -4.99 -2.38 5.44
N ALA A 507 -4.51 -2.22 4.22
CA ALA A 507 -4.54 -3.26 3.20
C ALA A 507 -3.40 -4.25 3.43
N LEU A 508 -3.73 -5.54 3.45
CA LEU A 508 -2.77 -6.64 3.59
C LEU A 508 -2.92 -7.56 2.39
N THR A 509 -2.22 -7.23 1.31
CA THR A 509 -2.57 -7.64 -0.06
C THR A 509 -2.56 -9.14 -0.30
N ASN A 510 -1.54 -9.86 0.17
CA ASN A 510 -1.45 -11.32 0.14
C ASN A 510 -0.13 -11.81 0.77
N ASN A 511 -0.10 -13.10 1.10
CA ASN A 511 1.09 -13.87 1.41
C ASN A 511 0.84 -15.37 1.21
N SER A 512 1.09 -15.87 0.00
CA SER A 512 0.86 -17.29 -0.34
C SER A 512 1.81 -18.28 0.37
N TYR A 513 2.85 -17.78 1.03
CA TYR A 513 3.82 -18.59 1.80
C TYR A 513 3.40 -18.74 3.26
N ARG A 514 2.43 -17.96 3.71
CA ARG A 514 1.87 -18.00 5.06
C ARG A 514 1.29 -19.39 5.37
N GLY A 515 1.84 -20.06 6.37
CA GLY A 515 1.34 -21.36 6.82
C GLY A 515 1.37 -22.45 5.74
N ALA A 516 2.12 -22.22 4.65
CA ALA A 516 2.11 -23.06 3.46
C ALA A 516 2.64 -24.48 3.76
N THR A 517 2.01 -25.46 3.10
CA THR A 517 2.42 -26.88 3.13
C THR A 517 2.85 -27.35 1.73
N GLY A 518 3.42 -28.55 1.60
CA GLY A 518 3.83 -29.08 0.29
C GLY A 518 5.09 -28.40 -0.28
N GLU A 519 5.10 -28.06 -1.57
CA GLU A 519 6.29 -27.50 -2.27
C GLU A 519 6.69 -26.11 -1.75
N ASN A 520 5.72 -25.31 -1.28
CA ASN A 520 5.97 -24.00 -0.68
C ASN A 520 6.41 -24.09 0.80
N ALA A 521 6.39 -25.29 1.40
CA ALA A 521 6.77 -25.48 2.80
C ALA A 521 8.26 -25.16 3.06
N ASP A 522 9.14 -25.35 2.09
CA ASP A 522 10.58 -25.05 2.25
C ASP A 522 10.85 -23.54 2.30
N SER A 523 9.94 -22.73 1.75
CA SER A 523 9.93 -21.26 1.82
C SER A 523 9.06 -20.72 2.95
N ASN A 524 8.28 -21.58 3.61
CA ASN A 524 7.55 -21.30 4.84
C ASN A 524 8.41 -21.72 6.06
N LYS A 525 8.81 -20.77 6.90
CA LYS A 525 9.58 -21.08 8.11
C LYS A 525 8.72 -21.18 9.37
N GLU A 526 7.41 -21.07 9.24
CA GLU A 526 6.53 -20.92 10.39
C GLU A 526 5.50 -22.04 10.48
N ASN A 527 5.18 -22.40 11.72
CA ASN A 527 4.00 -23.16 12.06
C ASN A 527 3.07 -22.22 12.84
N PRO A 528 2.53 -21.18 12.16
CA PRO A 528 1.91 -20.06 12.83
C PRO A 528 0.62 -20.53 13.51
N MET A 529 0.40 -20.08 14.74
CA MET A 529 -0.96 -19.89 15.25
C MET A 529 -1.67 -18.91 14.29
N GLU A 530 -3.00 -18.91 14.15
CA GLU A 530 -3.67 -18.07 13.13
C GLU A 530 -4.71 -17.19 13.82
N TRP A 531 -4.66 -15.88 13.60
CA TRP A 531 -5.71 -14.96 14.06
C TRP A 531 -6.65 -14.51 12.93
N ALA A 532 -6.25 -14.73 11.67
CA ALA A 532 -7.13 -14.67 10.51
C ALA A 532 -7.56 -16.09 10.11
N PRO A 533 -8.83 -16.32 9.71
CA PRO A 533 -9.38 -17.63 9.35
C PRO A 533 -8.94 -18.09 7.95
N VAL A 534 -7.70 -17.81 7.56
CA VAL A 534 -7.15 -18.20 6.26
C VAL A 534 -5.74 -18.77 6.46
N LYS A 535 -5.35 -19.71 5.60
CA LYS A 535 -3.96 -20.19 5.45
C LYS A 535 -3.60 -20.03 3.98
N GLU A 536 -2.32 -19.82 3.66
CA GLU A 536 -1.87 -19.49 2.31
C GLU A 536 -2.69 -18.31 1.76
N ASN A 537 -2.53 -17.14 2.40
CA ASN A 537 -3.33 -15.96 2.09
C ASN A 537 -3.10 -15.50 0.65
N LYS A 538 -4.00 -15.83 -0.26
CA LYS A 538 -3.91 -15.49 -1.70
C LYS A 538 -4.68 -14.23 -2.08
N ASN A 539 -5.73 -13.92 -1.31
CA ASN A 539 -6.68 -12.87 -1.67
C ASN A 539 -6.55 -11.62 -0.80
N GLY A 540 -5.79 -11.68 0.29
CA GLY A 540 -5.56 -10.55 1.17
C GLY A 540 -6.61 -10.34 2.25
N LEU A 541 -6.34 -9.36 3.10
CA LEU A 541 -7.16 -8.93 4.23
C LEU A 541 -7.28 -7.40 4.21
N VAL A 542 -8.33 -6.88 4.84
CA VAL A 542 -8.40 -5.47 5.24
C VAL A 542 -8.56 -5.41 6.75
N MET A 543 -7.56 -4.86 7.43
CA MET A 543 -7.54 -4.68 8.87
C MET A 543 -8.06 -3.28 9.24
N GLU A 544 -8.77 -3.20 10.36
CA GLU A 544 -9.17 -1.98 11.04
C GLU A 544 -8.42 -1.90 12.37
N ILE A 545 -7.79 -0.76 12.64
CA ILE A 545 -7.11 -0.42 13.90
C ILE A 545 -7.87 0.73 14.54
N GLU A 546 -8.20 0.61 15.82
CA GLU A 546 -8.72 1.71 16.64
C GLU A 546 -7.57 2.21 17.52
N ASP A 547 -7.04 3.40 17.21
CA ASP A 547 -5.85 3.99 17.83
C ASP A 547 -6.20 5.32 18.50
N ASP A 548 -5.47 5.69 19.56
CA ASP A 548 -5.50 7.05 20.13
C ASP A 548 -4.55 8.00 19.37
N HIS A 549 -4.12 7.60 18.17
CA HIS A 549 -3.17 8.24 17.25
C HIS A 549 -1.82 8.66 17.87
N ALA A 550 -1.79 9.60 18.80
CA ALA A 550 -0.61 9.97 19.58
C ALA A 550 -0.27 8.96 20.69
N GLY A 551 -1.21 8.06 21.04
CA GLY A 551 -1.00 7.03 22.07
C GLY A 551 -0.12 5.86 21.61
N GLU A 552 0.25 4.98 22.55
CA GLU A 552 1.13 3.81 22.29
C GLU A 552 0.38 2.47 22.34
N SER A 553 -0.95 2.48 22.33
CA SER A 553 -1.77 1.27 22.42
C SER A 553 -2.99 1.39 21.53
N PHE A 554 -3.38 0.26 20.95
CA PHE A 554 -4.50 0.19 20.03
C PHE A 554 -5.20 -1.17 20.14
N THR A 555 -6.41 -1.24 19.60
CA THR A 555 -7.07 -2.51 19.27
C THR A 555 -7.13 -2.68 17.77
N TRP A 556 -7.24 -3.91 17.30
CA TRP A 556 -7.37 -4.20 15.88
C TRP A 556 -8.45 -5.25 15.65
N ASN A 557 -9.08 -5.22 14.48
CA ASN A 557 -10.06 -6.20 14.02
C ASN A 557 -9.96 -6.37 12.49
N LEU A 558 -10.25 -7.57 11.97
CA LEU A 558 -10.38 -7.75 10.52
C LEU A 558 -11.74 -7.24 10.03
N LEU A 559 -11.72 -6.28 9.11
CA LEU A 559 -12.92 -5.85 8.39
C LEU A 559 -13.25 -6.86 7.29
N LEU A 560 -12.27 -7.19 6.45
CA LEU A 560 -12.42 -8.11 5.33
C LEU A 560 -11.40 -9.25 5.41
N VAL A 561 -11.88 -10.46 5.12
CA VAL A 561 -11.08 -11.60 4.66
C VAL A 561 -11.50 -11.85 3.21
N CYS A 562 -10.66 -11.42 2.27
CA CYS A 562 -11.01 -11.32 0.85
C CYS A 562 -11.08 -12.69 0.16
N GLY A 563 -11.74 -12.75 -1.00
CA GLY A 563 -11.87 -13.93 -1.85
C GLY A 563 -13.24 -14.03 -2.53
N ASP A 564 -13.54 -15.21 -3.09
CA ASP A 564 -14.89 -15.53 -3.57
C ASP A 564 -15.85 -15.63 -2.36
N PRO A 565 -16.95 -14.85 -2.32
CA PRO A 565 -17.91 -14.86 -1.21
C PRO A 565 -18.54 -16.23 -0.92
N LYS A 566 -18.46 -17.18 -1.86
CA LYS A 566 -18.91 -18.57 -1.69
C LYS A 566 -17.94 -19.44 -0.89
N GLU A 567 -16.67 -19.02 -0.78
CA GLU A 567 -15.67 -19.76 -0.01
C GLU A 567 -15.90 -19.56 1.49
N ALA A 568 -15.67 -20.62 2.26
CA ALA A 568 -15.95 -20.62 3.70
C ALA A 568 -15.13 -19.54 4.42
N ALA A 569 -13.82 -19.51 4.17
CA ALA A 569 -12.83 -18.66 4.85
C ALA A 569 -13.09 -17.15 4.74
N THR A 570 -13.85 -16.67 3.75
CA THR A 570 -14.07 -15.24 3.55
C THR A 570 -14.87 -14.61 4.69
N TYR A 571 -14.78 -13.30 4.85
CA TYR A 571 -15.52 -12.56 5.86
C TYR A 571 -15.65 -11.11 5.41
N PHE A 572 -16.84 -10.54 5.57
CA PHE A 572 -17.17 -9.19 5.07
C PHE A 572 -17.85 -8.39 6.17
N GLY A 573 -17.14 -8.14 7.28
CA GLY A 573 -17.64 -7.31 8.39
C GLY A 573 -18.93 -7.79 9.06
N GLY A 574 -19.34 -9.05 8.84
CA GLY A 574 -20.61 -9.61 9.28
C GLY A 574 -21.79 -9.42 8.30
N PHE A 575 -21.55 -8.79 7.15
CA PHE A 575 -22.55 -8.63 6.10
C PHE A 575 -22.86 -9.95 5.38
N ASP A 576 -24.04 -9.99 4.75
CA ASP A 576 -24.50 -11.16 3.99
C ASP A 576 -23.64 -11.36 2.74
N LYS A 577 -22.83 -12.43 2.73
CA LYS A 577 -21.92 -12.78 1.63
C LYS A 577 -22.63 -12.99 0.28
N GLU A 578 -23.93 -13.29 0.27
CA GLU A 578 -24.68 -13.43 -0.98
C GLU A 578 -24.93 -12.09 -1.69
N LYS A 579 -24.62 -10.97 -1.03
CA LYS A 579 -24.88 -9.61 -1.50
C LYS A 579 -23.63 -8.76 -1.73
N VAL A 580 -22.43 -9.35 -1.67
CA VAL A 580 -21.16 -8.64 -1.88
C VAL A 580 -20.48 -9.04 -3.18
N SER A 581 -19.67 -8.15 -3.72
CA SER A 581 -18.76 -8.47 -4.83
C SER A 581 -17.57 -9.32 -4.35
N PRO A 582 -17.06 -10.26 -5.17
CA PRO A 582 -15.77 -10.90 -4.92
C PRO A 582 -14.64 -9.87 -5.00
N ILE A 583 -13.62 -10.02 -4.16
CA ILE A 583 -12.46 -9.12 -4.10
C ILE A 583 -11.19 -9.93 -3.79
N SER A 584 -10.05 -9.50 -4.30
CA SER A 584 -8.75 -10.10 -4.05
C SER A 584 -7.67 -9.04 -4.15
N CYS A 585 -6.59 -9.22 -3.38
CA CYS A 585 -5.40 -8.38 -3.36
C CYS A 585 -5.75 -6.89 -3.17
N PRO A 586 -6.40 -6.52 -2.04
CA PRO A 586 -6.65 -5.13 -1.73
C PRO A 586 -5.31 -4.41 -1.58
N ASP A 587 -5.24 -3.23 -2.19
CA ASP A 587 -4.03 -2.40 -2.30
C ASP A 587 -4.37 -0.99 -1.78
N ASN A 588 -4.56 0.00 -2.66
CA ASN A 588 -4.79 1.37 -2.21
C ASN A 588 -6.15 1.55 -1.52
N LEU A 589 -6.19 2.47 -0.55
CA LEU A 589 -7.37 2.81 0.26
C LEU A 589 -7.66 4.32 0.20
N ALA A 590 -8.93 4.68 0.05
CA ALA A 590 -9.35 6.09 0.11
C ALA A 590 -10.74 6.23 0.73
N PHE A 591 -11.01 7.33 1.43
CA PHE A 591 -12.36 7.67 1.87
C PHE A 591 -13.05 8.68 0.96
N ASP A 592 -14.35 8.49 0.74
CA ASP A 592 -15.19 9.52 0.15
C ASP A 592 -15.82 10.45 1.20
N ASN A 593 -16.52 11.49 0.72
CA ASN A 593 -17.23 12.46 1.57
C ASN A 593 -18.41 11.88 2.35
N HIS A 594 -18.79 10.62 2.10
CA HIS A 594 -19.86 9.91 2.79
C HIS A 594 -19.32 8.95 3.87
N GLY A 595 -18.00 8.83 4.00
CA GLY A 595 -17.34 7.92 4.95
C GLY A 595 -17.30 6.47 4.46
N LEU A 596 -17.51 6.22 3.16
CA LEU A 596 -17.25 4.91 2.57
C LEU A 596 -15.77 4.80 2.28
N MET A 597 -15.22 3.62 2.57
CA MET A 597 -13.86 3.29 2.14
C MET A 597 -13.92 2.70 0.74
N TRP A 598 -12.99 3.12 -0.11
CA TRP A 598 -12.80 2.65 -1.45
C TRP A 598 -11.48 1.90 -1.53
N ILE A 599 -11.50 0.73 -2.15
CA ILE A 599 -10.41 -0.24 -2.18
C ILE A 599 -10.06 -0.53 -3.63
N SER A 600 -8.82 -0.23 -4.00
CA SER A 600 -8.20 -0.66 -5.24
C SER A 600 -7.66 -2.09 -5.12
N THR A 601 -7.47 -2.78 -6.25
CA THR A 601 -6.87 -4.13 -6.27
C THR A 601 -5.70 -4.25 -7.25
N ASP A 602 -4.70 -5.06 -6.88
CA ASP A 602 -3.53 -5.42 -7.70
C ASP A 602 -3.26 -6.92 -7.67
N GLY A 603 -3.53 -7.61 -8.78
CA GLY A 603 -3.17 -9.00 -8.97
C GLY A 603 -4.28 -9.93 -8.50
N ASN A 604 -5.51 -9.61 -8.86
CA ASN A 604 -6.71 -10.38 -8.53
C ASN A 604 -6.54 -11.88 -8.80
N ALA A 605 -6.53 -12.69 -7.73
CA ALA A 605 -6.30 -14.14 -7.79
C ALA A 605 -7.55 -14.93 -8.22
N LEU A 606 -8.69 -14.26 -8.42
CA LEU A 606 -9.98 -14.87 -8.79
C LEU A 606 -10.17 -14.98 -10.31
N GLY A 607 -9.20 -14.50 -11.10
CA GLY A 607 -9.19 -14.64 -12.56
C GLY A 607 -10.06 -13.63 -13.31
N SER A 608 -10.43 -12.53 -12.66
CA SER A 608 -11.02 -11.33 -13.28
C SER A 608 -10.02 -10.18 -13.28
N ASN A 609 -10.30 -9.15 -14.06
CA ASN A 609 -9.55 -7.90 -13.99
C ASN A 609 -9.61 -7.29 -12.58
N ASP A 610 -8.60 -6.49 -12.26
CA ASP A 610 -8.57 -5.64 -11.09
C ASP A 610 -9.63 -4.52 -11.17
N GLY A 611 -9.94 -3.91 -10.03
CA GLY A 611 -10.98 -2.89 -9.97
C GLY A 611 -10.98 -2.04 -8.71
N LEU A 612 -11.94 -1.13 -8.68
CA LEU A 612 -12.22 -0.27 -7.54
C LEU A 612 -13.53 -0.70 -6.87
N TYR A 613 -13.50 -0.87 -5.56
CA TYR A 613 -14.62 -1.35 -4.75
C TYR A 613 -14.97 -0.33 -3.67
N ALA A 614 -16.26 -0.13 -3.40
CA ALA A 614 -16.72 0.64 -2.25
C ALA A 614 -17.14 -0.32 -1.13
N VAL A 615 -16.78 -0.01 0.12
CA VAL A 615 -17.18 -0.76 1.32
C VAL A 615 -17.72 0.16 2.41
N THR A 616 -18.85 -0.22 2.98
CA THR A 616 -19.35 0.41 4.20
C THR A 616 -18.53 -0.09 5.40
N THR A 617 -17.94 0.83 6.15
CA THR A 617 -17.13 0.50 7.33
C THR A 617 -17.94 0.42 8.61
N GLU A 618 -19.11 1.04 8.72
CA GLU A 618 -19.87 1.13 9.98
C GLU A 618 -21.39 0.95 9.83
N GLY A 619 -22.08 0.77 10.95
CA GLY A 619 -23.54 0.69 10.98
C GLY A 619 -24.11 -0.63 10.48
N ASN A 620 -25.39 -0.60 10.07
CA ASN A 620 -26.15 -1.81 9.71
C ASN A 620 -25.65 -2.49 8.44
N ASN A 621 -24.95 -1.74 7.58
CA ASN A 621 -24.43 -2.22 6.31
C ASN A 621 -22.92 -2.50 6.38
N ARG A 622 -22.31 -2.50 7.58
CA ARG A 622 -20.87 -2.78 7.74
C ARG A 622 -20.46 -4.04 6.98
N GLY A 623 -19.50 -3.89 6.09
CA GLY A 623 -18.99 -4.95 5.22
C GLY A 623 -19.75 -5.17 3.92
N GLU A 624 -20.82 -4.40 3.63
CA GLU A 624 -21.37 -4.33 2.27
C GLU A 624 -20.29 -3.83 1.32
N LEU A 625 -19.91 -4.66 0.36
CA LEU A 625 -18.82 -4.42 -0.58
C LEU A 625 -19.33 -4.54 -2.01
N LYS A 626 -19.12 -3.51 -2.83
CA LYS A 626 -19.61 -3.45 -4.22
C LYS A 626 -18.53 -2.95 -5.17
N CYS A 627 -18.25 -3.72 -6.21
CA CYS A 627 -17.36 -3.31 -7.30
C CYS A 627 -17.99 -2.15 -8.09
N PHE A 628 -17.29 -1.02 -8.14
CA PHE A 628 -17.70 0.17 -8.90
C PHE A 628 -17.19 0.13 -10.33
N LEU A 629 -15.91 -0.18 -10.54
CA LEU A 629 -15.34 -0.31 -11.88
C LEU A 629 -14.28 -1.42 -11.94
N THR A 630 -14.01 -1.92 -13.14
CA THR A 630 -12.85 -2.77 -13.43
C THR A 630 -11.96 -2.11 -14.47
N VAL A 631 -10.65 -2.36 -14.39
CA VAL A 631 -9.64 -1.87 -15.34
C VAL A 631 -9.39 -2.86 -16.49
N PRO A 632 -8.68 -2.46 -17.57
CA PRO A 632 -8.36 -3.35 -18.68
C PRO A 632 -7.55 -4.58 -18.27
N ALA A 633 -7.52 -5.59 -19.15
CA ALA A 633 -6.78 -6.81 -18.91
C ALA A 633 -5.28 -6.57 -18.65
N GLY A 634 -4.77 -7.17 -17.58
CA GLY A 634 -3.37 -7.07 -17.17
C GLY A 634 -2.97 -5.70 -16.60
N ALA A 635 -3.92 -4.78 -16.42
CA ALA A 635 -3.74 -3.57 -15.61
C ALA A 635 -4.13 -3.83 -14.14
N GLU A 636 -3.64 -2.97 -13.27
CA GLU A 636 -4.13 -2.80 -11.90
C GLU A 636 -4.84 -1.43 -11.75
N THR A 637 -5.58 -1.28 -10.66
CA THR A 637 -6.29 -0.03 -10.34
C THR A 637 -5.56 0.70 -9.23
N CYS A 638 -5.04 1.90 -9.49
CA CYS A 638 -4.26 2.67 -8.52
C CYS A 638 -4.88 4.04 -8.20
N GLY A 639 -4.43 4.66 -7.12
CA GLY A 639 -4.65 6.07 -6.78
C GLY A 639 -6.12 6.52 -6.88
N PRO A 640 -7.07 5.91 -6.14
CA PRO A 640 -8.46 6.31 -6.22
C PRO A 640 -8.68 7.71 -5.61
N ILE A 641 -9.34 8.59 -6.35
CA ILE A 641 -9.88 9.86 -5.82
C ILE A 641 -11.40 9.80 -5.94
N VAL A 642 -12.10 9.87 -4.82
CA VAL A 642 -13.57 9.78 -4.80
C VAL A 642 -14.19 11.01 -4.16
N THR A 643 -14.98 11.72 -4.96
CA THR A 643 -15.77 12.88 -4.53
C THR A 643 -17.22 12.71 -4.95
N ASP A 644 -18.10 13.58 -4.46
CA ASP A 644 -19.49 13.62 -4.90
C ASP A 644 -19.64 13.80 -6.41
N GLU A 645 -18.71 14.49 -7.08
CA GLU A 645 -18.81 14.85 -8.49
C GLU A 645 -18.17 13.82 -9.42
N ARG A 646 -17.13 13.11 -8.96
CA ARG A 646 -16.32 12.22 -9.79
C ARG A 646 -15.57 11.17 -8.98
N VAL A 647 -15.32 10.04 -9.63
CA VAL A 647 -14.33 9.02 -9.26
C VAL A 647 -13.19 9.10 -10.26
N MET A 648 -11.94 9.15 -9.80
CA MET A 648 -10.76 9.01 -10.65
C MET A 648 -9.96 7.80 -10.21
N VAL A 649 -9.36 7.11 -11.18
CA VAL A 649 -8.40 6.04 -10.95
C VAL A 649 -7.24 6.16 -11.94
N ASN A 650 -6.08 5.74 -11.48
CA ASN A 650 -4.91 5.52 -12.28
C ASN A 650 -4.91 4.06 -12.77
N VAL A 651 -4.88 3.86 -14.08
CA VAL A 651 -4.77 2.53 -14.68
C VAL A 651 -3.30 2.27 -14.92
N GLN A 652 -2.69 1.42 -14.09
CA GLN A 652 -1.29 1.04 -14.19
C GLN A 652 -1.12 -0.11 -15.19
N HIS A 653 -0.01 -0.10 -15.92
CA HIS A 653 0.53 -1.24 -16.68
C HIS A 653 -0.43 -2.10 -17.54
N PRO A 654 -1.36 -1.54 -18.34
CA PRO A 654 -2.30 -2.33 -19.14
C PRO A 654 -1.59 -3.30 -20.08
N GLY A 655 -2.01 -4.57 -20.04
CA GLY A 655 -1.45 -5.64 -20.87
C GLY A 655 -0.09 -6.16 -20.42
N GLU A 656 0.33 -5.93 -19.18
CA GLU A 656 1.46 -6.69 -18.65
C GLU A 656 1.09 -8.17 -18.49
N SER A 657 1.86 -9.03 -19.18
CA SER A 657 1.72 -10.48 -19.15
C SER A 657 3.05 -11.14 -19.54
N ASP A 658 3.24 -12.42 -19.20
CA ASP A 658 4.54 -13.12 -19.29
C ASP A 658 5.21 -13.02 -20.68
N ASP A 659 4.43 -12.99 -21.75
CA ASP A 659 4.91 -12.97 -23.14
C ASP A 659 4.77 -11.58 -23.81
N ALA A 660 4.33 -10.55 -23.06
CA ALA A 660 4.09 -9.23 -23.61
C ALA A 660 5.40 -8.52 -23.99
N THR A 661 5.41 -7.94 -25.18
CA THR A 661 6.50 -7.10 -25.70
C THR A 661 5.89 -6.00 -26.56
N PHE A 662 6.68 -5.00 -26.93
CA PHE A 662 6.25 -3.96 -27.86
C PHE A 662 5.63 -4.54 -29.15
N ALA A 663 6.24 -5.60 -29.71
CA ALA A 663 5.78 -6.22 -30.95
C ALA A 663 4.59 -7.18 -30.78
N LYS A 664 4.25 -7.55 -29.54
CA LYS A 664 3.16 -8.47 -29.18
C LYS A 664 2.45 -7.95 -27.93
N PRO A 665 1.74 -6.81 -28.01
CA PRO A 665 0.99 -6.31 -26.88
C PRO A 665 -0.21 -7.22 -26.61
N THR A 666 -0.59 -7.38 -25.34
CA THR A 666 -1.79 -8.14 -24.94
C THR A 666 -2.97 -7.26 -24.55
N SER A 667 -2.75 -5.95 -24.41
CA SER A 667 -3.74 -4.89 -24.36
C SER A 667 -3.45 -3.87 -25.47
N ASN A 668 -4.47 -3.16 -25.96
CA ASN A 668 -4.27 -1.96 -26.79
C ASN A 668 -4.90 -0.72 -26.14
N TRP A 669 -5.32 -0.81 -24.89
CA TRP A 669 -5.91 0.31 -24.15
C TRP A 669 -4.88 1.42 -23.91
N PRO A 670 -5.24 2.71 -23.97
CA PRO A 670 -6.60 3.26 -24.10
C PRO A 670 -7.06 3.48 -25.55
N ASP A 671 -6.13 3.55 -26.51
CA ASP A 671 -6.41 4.00 -27.88
C ASP A 671 -7.06 2.91 -28.76
N GLY A 672 -6.91 1.64 -28.39
CA GLY A 672 -7.51 0.48 -29.04
C GLY A 672 -6.90 0.10 -30.40
N GLY A 673 -7.44 -0.96 -31.00
CA GLY A 673 -6.97 -1.43 -32.31
C GLY A 673 -5.61 -2.12 -32.22
N ASN A 674 -4.55 -1.48 -32.73
CA ASN A 674 -3.17 -2.00 -32.69
C ASN A 674 -2.20 -0.98 -32.05
N SER A 675 -2.71 -0.05 -31.24
CA SER A 675 -1.88 0.93 -30.53
C SER A 675 -1.04 0.24 -29.46
N THR A 676 0.13 0.82 -29.18
CA THR A 676 0.90 0.43 -27.99
C THR A 676 0.06 0.73 -26.74
N PRO A 677 -0.08 -0.21 -25.79
CA PRO A 677 -0.78 0.06 -24.55
C PRO A 677 -0.08 1.15 -23.74
N ARG A 678 -0.87 2.00 -23.08
CA ARG A 678 -0.37 3.15 -22.32
C ARG A 678 -1.10 3.21 -20.98
N PRO A 679 -0.39 3.19 -19.84
CA PRO A 679 -1.01 3.56 -18.57
C PRO A 679 -1.64 4.95 -18.69
N ALA A 680 -2.79 5.15 -18.04
CA ALA A 680 -3.50 6.42 -18.14
C ALA A 680 -4.42 6.69 -16.94
N VAL A 681 -4.80 7.96 -16.82
CA VAL A 681 -5.71 8.45 -15.78
C VAL A 681 -7.13 8.48 -16.32
N VAL A 682 -8.06 7.86 -15.59
CA VAL A 682 -9.48 7.78 -15.94
C VAL A 682 -10.29 8.65 -14.99
N THR A 683 -11.24 9.41 -15.53
CA THR A 683 -12.27 10.11 -14.75
C THR A 683 -13.64 9.52 -15.07
N VAL A 684 -14.41 9.19 -14.05
CA VAL A 684 -15.77 8.64 -14.13
C VAL A 684 -16.71 9.57 -13.37
N TRP A 685 -17.86 9.92 -13.96
CA TRP A 685 -18.84 10.78 -13.32
C TRP A 685 -20.26 10.35 -13.68
N ARG A 686 -21.24 10.79 -12.89
CA ARG A 686 -22.65 10.56 -13.18
C ARG A 686 -23.21 11.75 -13.99
N THR A 687 -24.00 11.47 -15.01
CA THR A 687 -24.53 12.51 -15.92
C THR A 687 -25.70 13.31 -15.33
N ASP A 688 -26.37 12.74 -14.34
CA ASP A 688 -27.60 13.27 -13.75
C ASP A 688 -27.54 13.42 -12.22
N GLY A 689 -26.34 13.57 -11.65
CA GLY A 689 -26.16 13.95 -10.25
C GLY A 689 -24.84 13.45 -9.65
N ASN A 690 -24.84 13.14 -8.36
CA ASN A 690 -23.62 12.76 -7.62
C ASN A 690 -23.36 11.25 -7.65
N ILE A 691 -22.10 10.87 -7.41
CA ILE A 691 -21.66 9.48 -7.32
C ILE A 691 -22.50 8.70 -6.30
N GLY A 692 -23.12 7.62 -6.74
CA GLY A 692 -23.73 6.62 -5.85
C GLY A 692 -24.91 7.13 -5.02
N ILE A 693 -25.62 8.14 -5.51
CA ILE A 693 -26.87 8.65 -4.94
C ILE A 693 -27.98 8.47 -5.97
N GLN A 694 -29.03 7.72 -5.63
CA GLN A 694 -30.26 7.71 -6.43
C GLN A 694 -31.18 8.82 -5.92
N ASP A 695 -31.67 9.68 -6.83
CA ASP A 695 -32.71 10.65 -6.47
C ASP A 695 -33.99 9.90 -6.09
N ALA A 696 -34.56 10.26 -4.93
CA ALA A 696 -35.74 9.61 -4.35
C ALA A 696 -37.04 9.87 -5.11
#